data_AF-A0A200QEC5-F1
#
_entry.id   AF-A0A200QEC5-F1
#
_cell.length_a   1.000
_cell.length_b   1.000
_cell.length_c   1.000
_cell.angle_alpha   90.00
_cell.angle_beta   90.00
_cell.angle_gamma   90.00
#
_symmetry.space_group_name_H-M   'P 1'
#
loop_
_entity.id
_entity.type
_entity.pdbx_description
1 polymer ?
#
loop_
_entity_poly.entity_id
_entity_poly.type
_entity_poly.pdbx_seq_one_letter_code
_entity_poly.pdbx_strand_id
1 'polypeptide(L)'
;MEKRSPFRDEAIFQHPVLLFITLALGFILMDPFHLGPLGDLDYRPVKHAIAPYKQVMERWPRDNRSRLGYGKLEFVNEVYGPESLEFDRLGRGPYTGLADGRVVRWMGEGIGWETFAIVTPNWSEKLCANGVDSTMEKQSKLEHRCGRPLGLRFDRKTGDLYIADAYYGLLVVGPEGGLATPLATHVEGKPILFANDLDIHTNGSIFFTDTSKRHNRLNHFFILLEGEATGRLLRYDPPTKTTHIVMDGLAFPNGVQLSKDESFLLFTETTNCRLMKYWLEGPKTGNVDVLADLPGFPDNVRLNEKGQFWVAIDCCRTPAQEILSHNPWIKRIYFRLPFKMNFLARLMGMDMYTVISLFNEKGEILEVLEDQKGEVMKLVSEVKENDRLVLRVWATPIYPQPGPTSNVGQEDPTVDWWDQKIGYAPSPQQDQVFATCIVSDQRVALIRRNSLYNITSQRAGPAGLSAAIRLKQMCREKNVDLSVCVVEKGAEVGAHIISGNVFEPRALNELLPQWKEEEAPINVPVTSDKFLLLTKDHAFSLPAPFNNEGNYVISLSQLVRWMGNKAEELGVEIYPGFAASEILYDANHKVIGIGTNDMGIAKDGSKRENFQRGCENNDAGRITLLAEGCRGSISEKIIRDHRLREKGQAQHQTYALGIKEVWEIDERKHNPGSVLHTLGWPLDRRTYGGSFLYHMNDRQVSLGLVVALNYKNPFLNPYEEFQRLKHHPAIKPLLEGGTVLQYGARTLNEGGFQSIPHPVFPGGAIIGCSAGFLNVPKIKGTHTAMKSGMLAAESAFGVLYEGSSMETYWDNLKKSWVWEELHKARNYRPAFEYGLIPGLALSAVEHYILKGRSPLTLKHGKPDHEATDDASLHAPIPYSKPDGVVSFDVPTSLYRSNTNHEHDQPAHLRLRDQKIPELVNLPKYAGPESRYCPARVYEYVPDEEGQQKLQINAQNCLHCKACDIKDPKQNIEWTVPEGGGGPGYSVM
;
A
#
# COMPACT_ATOMS: atom_id res chain seq x y z
N MET A 1 -4.17 49.15 -51.97
CA MET A 1 -4.94 47.90 -52.13
C MET A 1 -4.03 46.77 -51.77
N GLU A 2 -4.22 46.11 -50.64
CA GLU A 2 -3.85 44.70 -50.48
C GLU A 2 -4.50 44.11 -49.23
N LYS A 3 -4.81 42.83 -49.35
CA LYS A 3 -5.94 42.13 -48.76
C LYS A 3 -5.68 41.67 -47.32
N ARG A 4 -6.77 41.68 -46.53
CA ARG A 4 -6.93 40.88 -45.30
C ARG A 4 -6.56 39.42 -45.54
N SER A 5 -5.76 38.85 -44.64
CA SER A 5 -5.75 37.42 -44.30
C SER A 5 -5.95 37.31 -42.79
N PRO A 6 -7.03 36.65 -42.31
CA PRO A 6 -7.22 36.35 -40.91
C PRO A 6 -6.84 34.88 -40.67
N PHE A 7 -5.63 34.62 -40.18
CA PHE A 7 -5.36 33.38 -39.47
C PHE A 7 -5.39 33.67 -37.97
N ARG A 8 -6.47 33.22 -37.34
CA ARG A 8 -6.72 33.26 -35.90
C ARG A 8 -5.65 32.44 -35.16
N ASP A 9 -4.87 33.11 -34.32
CA ASP A 9 -4.12 32.48 -33.22
C ASP A 9 -5.03 32.02 -32.05
N GLU A 10 -6.34 32.21 -32.16
CA GLU A 10 -7.32 31.84 -31.12
C GLU A 10 -7.94 30.44 -31.26
N ALA A 11 -7.58 29.67 -32.30
CA ALA A 11 -8.23 28.37 -32.56
C ALA A 11 -7.82 27.27 -31.56
N ILE A 12 -6.62 27.34 -30.97
CA ILE A 12 -6.12 26.31 -30.05
C ILE A 12 -6.72 26.47 -28.64
N PHE A 13 -7.12 27.68 -28.24
CA PHE A 13 -7.74 27.95 -26.94
C PHE A 13 -9.26 27.72 -26.91
N GLN A 14 -9.93 27.61 -28.06
CA GLN A 14 -11.38 27.35 -28.13
C GLN A 14 -11.75 25.87 -27.94
N HIS A 15 -10.78 24.97 -28.04
CA HIS A 15 -10.97 23.55 -27.78
C HIS A 15 -10.00 23.06 -26.71
N PRO A 16 -10.22 23.42 -25.42
CA PRO A 16 -9.37 22.97 -24.32
C PRO A 16 -9.17 21.46 -24.32
N VAL A 17 -10.21 20.70 -24.71
CA VAL A 17 -10.15 19.24 -24.87
C VAL A 17 -9.09 18.80 -25.89
N LEU A 18 -8.95 19.47 -27.04
CA LEU A 18 -7.97 19.10 -28.06
C LEU A 18 -6.54 19.39 -27.60
N LEU A 19 -6.34 20.54 -26.95
CA LEU A 19 -5.05 20.89 -26.32
C LEU A 19 -4.68 19.87 -25.24
N PHE A 20 -5.63 19.46 -24.40
CA PHE A 20 -5.42 18.42 -23.40
C PHE A 20 -5.13 17.05 -24.02
N ILE A 21 -5.77 16.67 -25.13
CA ILE A 21 -5.47 15.43 -25.86
C ILE A 21 -4.06 15.48 -26.45
N THR A 22 -3.65 16.58 -27.07
CA THR A 22 -2.30 16.73 -27.64
C THR A 22 -1.23 16.71 -26.54
N LEU A 23 -1.48 17.37 -25.41
CA LEU A 23 -0.59 17.30 -24.24
C LEU A 23 -0.53 15.89 -23.64
N ALA A 24 -1.67 15.19 -23.54
CA ALA A 24 -1.72 13.80 -23.07
C ALA A 24 -0.97 12.83 -24.01
N LEU A 25 -1.13 12.98 -25.32
CA LEU A 25 -0.40 12.19 -26.32
C LEU A 25 1.11 12.49 -26.28
N GLY A 26 1.48 13.77 -26.16
CA GLY A 26 2.88 14.17 -25.96
C GLY A 26 3.48 13.58 -24.69
N PHE A 27 2.70 13.50 -23.61
CA PHE A 27 3.09 12.91 -22.34
C PHE A 27 3.31 11.39 -22.43
N ILE A 28 2.41 10.67 -23.11
CA ILE A 28 2.55 9.24 -23.36
C ILE A 28 3.77 8.94 -24.25
N LEU A 29 4.01 9.76 -25.28
CA LEU A 29 5.12 9.57 -26.21
C LEU A 29 6.47 9.84 -25.56
N MET A 30 6.57 10.90 -24.76
CA MET A 30 7.81 11.28 -24.09
C MET A 30 8.08 10.44 -22.83
N ASP A 31 7.03 9.88 -22.21
CA ASP A 31 7.06 9.21 -20.90
C ASP A 31 8.03 9.89 -19.90
N PRO A 32 7.92 11.21 -19.68
CA PRO A 32 8.93 11.96 -18.91
C PRO A 32 8.95 11.61 -17.42
N PHE A 33 8.03 10.74 -16.98
CA PHE A 33 7.86 10.30 -15.60
C PHE A 33 8.01 8.78 -15.44
N HIS A 34 8.48 8.07 -16.48
CA HIS A 34 8.75 6.64 -16.41
C HIS A 34 7.53 5.81 -15.96
N LEU A 35 6.32 6.21 -16.38
CA LEU A 35 5.05 5.62 -15.95
C LEU A 35 4.72 4.33 -16.70
N GLY A 36 5.35 4.10 -17.85
CA GLY A 36 5.25 2.82 -18.54
C GLY A 36 5.90 1.71 -17.72
N PRO A 37 5.52 0.44 -17.93
CA PRO A 37 6.13 -0.71 -17.24
C PRO A 37 7.65 -0.85 -17.45
N LEU A 38 8.23 -0.10 -18.40
CA LEU A 38 9.65 -0.09 -18.74
C LEU A 38 10.35 1.25 -18.47
N GLY A 39 9.71 2.13 -17.69
CA GLY A 39 10.17 3.50 -17.49
C GLY A 39 11.61 3.61 -16.98
N ASP A 40 11.98 2.87 -15.94
CA ASP A 40 13.30 2.94 -15.29
C ASP A 40 14.42 2.18 -16.01
N LEU A 41 14.14 1.60 -17.19
CA LEU A 41 15.05 0.69 -17.90
C LEU A 41 15.46 1.26 -19.26
N ASP A 42 16.70 0.97 -19.67
CA ASP A 42 17.21 1.31 -21.00
C ASP A 42 16.62 0.36 -22.07
N TYR A 43 15.31 0.53 -22.33
CA TYR A 43 14.52 -0.30 -23.24
C TYR A 43 14.77 0.07 -24.70
N ARG A 44 15.36 -0.86 -25.46
CA ARG A 44 15.70 -0.69 -26.88
C ARG A 44 15.10 -1.83 -27.71
N PRO A 45 13.83 -1.72 -28.13
CA PRO A 45 13.23 -2.75 -28.96
C PRO A 45 13.95 -2.82 -30.31
N VAL A 46 14.30 -4.02 -30.74
CA VAL A 46 14.88 -4.31 -32.05
C VAL A 46 13.93 -5.15 -32.89
N LYS A 47 14.18 -5.19 -34.19
CA LYS A 47 13.40 -6.00 -35.12
C LYS A 47 13.81 -7.47 -34.97
N HIS A 48 12.82 -8.35 -34.76
CA HIS A 48 13.07 -9.79 -34.65
C HIS A 48 13.16 -10.47 -36.02
N ALA A 49 13.89 -11.58 -36.08
CA ALA A 49 13.96 -12.45 -37.25
C ALA A 49 13.13 -13.72 -37.01
N ILE A 50 11.84 -13.53 -36.72
CA ILE A 50 10.88 -14.60 -36.40
C ILE A 50 10.12 -15.04 -37.67
N ALA A 51 9.90 -16.35 -37.83
CA ALA A 51 9.10 -16.86 -38.94
C ALA A 51 7.63 -16.41 -38.83
N PRO A 52 6.90 -16.21 -39.96
CA PRO A 52 5.51 -15.78 -39.91
C PRO A 52 4.63 -16.75 -39.14
N TYR A 53 3.82 -16.27 -38.18
CA TYR A 53 3.04 -17.14 -37.28
C TYR A 53 2.13 -18.08 -38.04
N LYS A 54 1.42 -17.55 -39.04
CA LYS A 54 0.49 -18.32 -39.87
C LYS A 54 1.18 -19.50 -40.57
N GLN A 55 2.38 -19.30 -41.11
CA GLN A 55 3.12 -20.34 -41.84
C GLN A 55 3.59 -21.47 -40.92
N VAL A 56 4.02 -21.13 -39.69
CA VAL A 56 4.41 -22.12 -38.68
C VAL A 56 3.19 -22.92 -38.23
N MET A 57 2.10 -22.23 -37.88
CA MET A 57 0.89 -22.88 -37.36
C MET A 57 0.15 -23.73 -38.39
N GLU A 58 0.19 -23.39 -39.68
CA GLU A 58 -0.39 -24.22 -40.75
C GLU A 58 0.27 -25.60 -40.88
N ARG A 59 1.55 -25.70 -40.51
CA ARG A 59 2.34 -26.95 -40.58
C ARG A 59 2.42 -27.66 -39.23
N TRP A 60 1.94 -27.05 -38.15
CA TRP A 60 2.09 -27.57 -36.80
C TRP A 60 0.94 -28.53 -36.44
N PRO A 61 1.21 -29.80 -36.12
CA PRO A 61 0.17 -30.74 -35.71
C PRO A 61 -0.33 -30.39 -34.30
N ARG A 62 -1.65 -30.48 -34.10
CA ARG A 62 -2.30 -30.20 -32.80
C ARG A 62 -2.59 -31.48 -32.02
N ASP A 63 -2.51 -31.39 -30.70
CA ASP A 63 -2.91 -32.48 -29.82
C ASP A 63 -4.40 -32.37 -29.47
N ASN A 64 -5.26 -32.93 -30.33
CA ASN A 64 -6.71 -32.87 -30.16
C ASN A 64 -7.23 -33.51 -28.86
N ARG A 65 -6.40 -34.30 -28.17
CA ARG A 65 -6.76 -34.93 -26.89
C ARG A 65 -6.26 -34.14 -25.69
N SER A 66 -5.48 -33.08 -25.89
CA SER A 66 -4.89 -32.25 -24.83
C SER A 66 -4.20 -33.12 -23.76
N ARG A 67 -3.28 -34.00 -24.20
CA ARG A 67 -2.78 -35.12 -23.39
C ARG A 67 -1.98 -34.69 -22.17
N LEU A 68 -1.37 -33.50 -22.18
CA LEU A 68 -0.69 -32.96 -20.99
C LEU A 68 -1.68 -32.59 -19.88
N GLY A 69 -2.96 -32.32 -20.23
CA GLY A 69 -4.03 -32.10 -19.26
C GLY A 69 -4.41 -33.34 -18.45
N TYR A 70 -3.95 -34.54 -18.84
CA TYR A 70 -4.08 -35.76 -18.02
C TYR A 70 -2.84 -36.06 -17.17
N GLY A 71 -1.84 -35.18 -17.22
CA GLY A 71 -0.61 -35.33 -16.44
C GLY A 71 -0.88 -35.28 -14.94
N LYS A 72 0.01 -35.92 -14.16
CA LYS A 72 0.04 -35.79 -12.70
C LYS A 72 1.18 -34.85 -12.32
N LEU A 73 0.87 -33.81 -11.55
CA LEU A 73 1.90 -32.98 -10.93
C LEU A 73 2.46 -33.73 -9.71
N GLU A 74 3.78 -33.92 -9.67
CA GLU A 74 4.50 -34.48 -8.52
C GLU A 74 5.24 -33.36 -7.77
N PHE A 75 5.44 -33.54 -6.46
CA PHE A 75 6.19 -32.61 -5.60
C PHE A 75 5.60 -31.19 -5.50
N VAL A 76 4.27 -31.08 -5.60
CA VAL A 76 3.55 -29.80 -5.55
C VAL A 76 3.77 -29.14 -4.19
N ASN A 77 4.28 -27.91 -4.21
CA ASN A 77 4.63 -27.13 -3.02
C ASN A 77 5.75 -27.75 -2.15
N GLU A 78 6.55 -28.68 -2.66
CA GLU A 78 7.71 -29.22 -1.92
C GLU A 78 9.01 -28.46 -2.26
N VAL A 79 9.16 -28.04 -3.52
CA VAL A 79 10.34 -27.30 -4.01
C VAL A 79 9.92 -26.16 -4.95
N TYR A 80 10.71 -25.09 -5.01
CA TYR A 80 10.42 -23.89 -5.82
C TYR A 80 11.50 -23.57 -6.84
N GLY A 81 11.02 -23.24 -8.05
CA GLY A 81 11.87 -23.00 -9.21
C GLY A 81 12.74 -24.20 -9.66
N PRO A 82 12.27 -25.46 -9.63
CA PRO A 82 12.98 -26.53 -10.33
C PRO A 82 13.06 -26.18 -11.84
N GLU A 83 14.20 -26.44 -12.47
CA GLU A 83 14.40 -26.09 -13.89
C GLU A 83 14.96 -27.24 -14.73
N SER A 84 16.12 -27.81 -14.38
CA SER A 84 16.64 -29.02 -15.03
C SER A 84 16.39 -30.28 -14.21
N LEU A 85 16.29 -31.43 -14.88
CA LEU A 85 16.04 -32.73 -14.28
C LEU A 85 17.15 -33.73 -14.67
N GLU A 86 17.93 -34.17 -13.69
CA GLU A 86 19.01 -35.14 -13.96
C GLU A 86 18.99 -36.33 -13.00
N PHE A 87 19.58 -37.44 -13.47
CA PHE A 87 19.76 -38.66 -12.68
C PHE A 87 21.22 -39.08 -12.74
N ASP A 88 21.73 -39.59 -11.62
CA ASP A 88 23.11 -40.04 -11.58
C ASP A 88 23.29 -41.37 -12.33
N ARG A 89 24.55 -41.81 -12.47
CA ARG A 89 24.91 -43.07 -13.13
C ARG A 89 24.31 -44.33 -12.49
N LEU A 90 23.84 -44.25 -11.25
CA LEU A 90 23.18 -45.34 -10.53
C LEU A 90 21.64 -45.27 -10.67
N GLY A 91 21.12 -44.29 -11.42
CA GLY A 91 19.70 -44.03 -11.59
C GLY A 91 19.06 -43.36 -10.37
N ARG A 92 19.84 -42.84 -9.42
CA ARG A 92 19.32 -42.11 -8.26
C ARG A 92 18.91 -40.70 -8.69
N GLY A 93 17.94 -40.15 -7.97
CA GLY A 93 17.34 -38.85 -8.25
C GLY A 93 15.82 -38.90 -8.17
N PRO A 94 15.12 -37.87 -8.68
CA PRO A 94 15.64 -36.77 -9.49
C PRO A 94 16.55 -35.77 -8.75
N TYR A 95 17.50 -35.19 -9.49
CA TYR A 95 18.29 -34.02 -9.10
C TYR A 95 17.73 -32.77 -9.81
N THR A 96 17.62 -31.66 -9.11
CA THR A 96 17.16 -30.38 -9.71
C THR A 96 17.72 -29.17 -8.96
N GLY A 97 17.87 -28.06 -9.69
CA GLY A 97 18.29 -26.76 -9.15
C GLY A 97 17.11 -25.93 -8.70
N LEU A 98 17.22 -25.25 -7.55
CA LEU A 98 16.15 -24.44 -6.97
C LEU A 98 16.43 -22.94 -7.07
N ALA A 99 15.38 -22.11 -6.94
CA ALA A 99 15.52 -20.66 -6.94
C ALA A 99 16.20 -20.08 -5.68
N ASP A 100 16.53 -20.93 -4.71
CA ASP A 100 17.31 -20.56 -3.52
C ASP A 100 18.82 -20.84 -3.67
N GLY A 101 19.29 -21.30 -4.83
CA GLY A 101 20.70 -21.57 -5.08
C GLY A 101 21.17 -22.99 -4.75
N ARG A 102 20.30 -23.85 -4.24
CA ARG A 102 20.64 -25.25 -3.97
C ARG A 102 20.41 -26.12 -5.20
N VAL A 103 21.22 -27.17 -5.32
CA VAL A 103 20.87 -28.38 -6.07
C VAL A 103 20.42 -29.42 -5.06
N VAL A 104 19.21 -29.94 -5.25
CA VAL A 104 18.60 -30.94 -4.37
C VAL A 104 18.44 -32.27 -5.09
N ARG A 105 18.41 -33.37 -4.33
CA ARG A 105 18.11 -34.70 -4.83
C ARG A 105 16.96 -35.34 -4.04
N TRP A 106 16.09 -36.04 -4.73
CA TRP A 106 15.03 -36.81 -4.10
C TRP A 106 15.54 -38.17 -3.61
N MET A 107 15.31 -38.46 -2.33
CA MET A 107 15.79 -39.68 -1.67
C MET A 107 14.70 -40.73 -1.41
N GLY A 108 13.49 -40.52 -1.94
CA GLY A 108 12.33 -41.40 -1.73
C GLY A 108 11.36 -40.88 -0.67
N GLU A 109 10.15 -41.43 -0.64
CA GLU A 109 9.03 -40.94 0.20
C GLU A 109 9.34 -40.91 1.70
N GLY A 110 10.22 -41.79 2.19
CA GLY A 110 10.58 -41.85 3.61
C GLY A 110 11.62 -40.80 4.07
N ILE A 111 12.35 -40.17 3.15
CA ILE A 111 13.44 -39.21 3.46
C ILE A 111 13.12 -37.82 2.88
N GLY A 112 12.55 -37.75 1.69
CA GLY A 112 12.23 -36.49 1.02
C GLY A 112 13.39 -35.90 0.21
N TRP A 113 13.37 -34.58 0.06
CA TRP A 113 14.40 -33.80 -0.64
C TRP A 113 15.62 -33.55 0.24
N GLU A 114 16.80 -33.87 -0.27
CA GLU A 114 18.09 -33.60 0.37
C GLU A 114 18.88 -32.54 -0.40
N THR A 115 19.57 -31.66 0.31
CA THR A 115 20.50 -30.71 -0.33
C THR A 115 21.75 -31.47 -0.79
N PHE A 116 21.95 -31.57 -2.10
CA PHE A 116 23.12 -32.20 -2.69
C PHE A 116 24.27 -31.20 -2.86
N ALA A 117 23.99 -29.99 -3.35
CA ALA A 117 25.02 -28.97 -3.53
C ALA A 117 24.53 -27.55 -3.28
N ILE A 118 25.46 -26.66 -2.94
CA ILE A 118 25.27 -25.20 -2.88
C ILE A 118 26.21 -24.53 -3.88
N VAL A 119 25.74 -23.52 -4.61
CA VAL A 119 26.50 -22.89 -5.70
C VAL A 119 27.39 -21.72 -5.27
N THR A 120 27.26 -21.25 -4.04
CA THR A 120 28.01 -20.09 -3.53
C THR A 120 28.38 -20.26 -2.06
N PRO A 121 29.60 -19.86 -1.64
CA PRO A 121 30.00 -19.91 -0.24
C PRO A 121 29.25 -18.88 0.63
N ASN A 122 28.62 -17.87 0.01
CA ASN A 122 27.81 -16.86 0.70
C ASN A 122 26.39 -17.34 0.99
N TRP A 123 26.07 -18.59 0.64
CA TRP A 123 24.77 -19.17 0.89
C TRP A 123 24.56 -19.36 2.39
N SER A 124 23.40 -18.96 2.90
CA SER A 124 23.00 -19.28 4.27
C SER A 124 21.51 -19.58 4.32
N GLU A 125 21.13 -20.55 5.15
CA GLU A 125 19.76 -21.01 5.26
C GLU A 125 18.80 -19.88 5.65
N LYS A 126 19.21 -19.02 6.59
CA LYS A 126 18.42 -17.86 7.02
C LYS A 126 18.18 -16.84 5.90
N LEU A 127 19.12 -16.68 4.98
CA LEU A 127 19.03 -15.70 3.89
C LEU A 127 18.32 -16.28 2.67
N CYS A 128 18.69 -17.48 2.25
CA CYS A 128 18.29 -18.07 0.97
C CYS A 128 17.08 -19.01 1.10
N ALA A 129 16.95 -19.74 2.21
CA ALA A 129 15.88 -20.71 2.43
C ALA A 129 14.90 -20.33 3.56
N ASN A 130 15.02 -19.12 4.14
CA ASN A 130 14.20 -18.58 5.24
C ASN A 130 13.96 -19.56 6.41
N GLY A 131 14.89 -20.49 6.65
CA GLY A 131 14.87 -21.38 7.81
C GLY A 131 13.77 -22.45 7.81
N VAL A 132 13.37 -23.00 6.66
CA VAL A 132 12.99 -24.42 6.42
C VAL A 132 12.29 -24.63 5.05
N ASP A 133 11.68 -23.59 4.44
CA ASP A 133 10.87 -23.77 3.21
C ASP A 133 11.45 -23.12 1.94
N SER A 134 11.73 -23.93 0.92
CA SER A 134 12.10 -23.51 -0.45
C SER A 134 10.87 -23.35 -1.34
N THR A 135 9.79 -22.75 -0.85
CA THR A 135 8.47 -22.77 -1.53
C THR A 135 7.94 -21.38 -1.87
N MET A 136 8.69 -20.30 -1.57
CA MET A 136 8.17 -18.93 -1.57
C MET A 136 8.69 -18.04 -2.70
N GLU A 137 7.78 -17.29 -3.33
CA GLU A 137 8.05 -16.30 -4.39
C GLU A 137 9.10 -15.23 -4.00
N LYS A 138 9.23 -14.91 -2.71
CA LYS A 138 10.22 -13.93 -2.20
C LYS A 138 11.68 -14.34 -2.48
N GLN A 139 11.95 -15.63 -2.69
CA GLN A 139 13.29 -16.16 -2.96
C GLN A 139 13.84 -15.66 -4.30
N SER A 140 12.98 -15.46 -5.31
CA SER A 140 13.37 -14.94 -6.64
C SER A 140 14.19 -13.65 -6.57
N LYS A 141 13.87 -12.74 -5.63
CA LYS A 141 14.59 -11.45 -5.48
C LYS A 141 16.01 -11.60 -4.94
N LEU A 142 16.34 -12.75 -4.37
CA LEU A 142 17.64 -13.05 -3.76
C LEU A 142 18.52 -13.95 -4.64
N GLU A 143 18.04 -14.39 -5.80
CA GLU A 143 18.79 -15.27 -6.72
C GLU A 143 20.18 -14.73 -7.06
N HIS A 144 20.33 -13.43 -7.31
CA HIS A 144 21.64 -12.81 -7.58
C HIS A 144 22.66 -12.94 -6.44
N ARG A 145 22.23 -13.28 -5.23
CA ARG A 145 23.08 -13.51 -4.05
C ARG A 145 23.19 -14.99 -3.68
N CYS A 146 22.12 -15.75 -3.90
CA CYS A 146 22.02 -17.15 -3.48
C CYS A 146 22.42 -18.12 -4.60
N GLY A 147 22.29 -17.70 -5.87
CA GLY A 147 22.43 -18.51 -7.06
C GLY A 147 21.08 -18.93 -7.64
N ARG A 148 21.12 -19.42 -8.87
CA ARG A 148 19.99 -20.01 -9.61
C ARG A 148 20.56 -21.07 -10.56
N PRO A 149 20.69 -22.32 -10.11
CA PRO A 149 21.13 -23.43 -10.95
C PRO A 149 19.98 -23.75 -11.92
N LEU A 150 20.25 -23.63 -13.21
CA LEU A 150 19.30 -23.92 -14.28
C LEU A 150 19.68 -25.28 -14.87
N GLY A 151 20.67 -25.34 -15.76
CA GLY A 151 21.15 -26.59 -16.36
C GLY A 151 22.00 -27.47 -15.43
N LEU A 152 21.75 -28.79 -15.45
CA LEU A 152 22.49 -29.80 -14.68
C LEU A 152 22.90 -30.97 -15.57
N ARG A 153 24.18 -31.38 -15.57
CA ARG A 153 24.63 -32.61 -16.26
C ARG A 153 25.67 -33.37 -15.48
N PHE A 154 25.45 -34.67 -15.32
CA PHE A 154 26.49 -35.57 -14.80
C PHE A 154 27.46 -35.96 -15.93
N ASP A 155 28.76 -35.86 -15.66
CA ASP A 155 29.74 -36.59 -16.45
C ASP A 155 29.59 -38.09 -16.15
N ARG A 156 29.31 -38.87 -17.19
CA ARG A 156 29.12 -40.32 -17.07
C ARG A 156 30.38 -41.06 -16.65
N LYS A 157 31.58 -40.49 -16.88
CA LYS A 157 32.87 -41.11 -16.55
C LYS A 157 33.27 -40.85 -15.11
N THR A 158 33.27 -39.59 -14.67
CA THR A 158 33.73 -39.22 -13.31
C THR A 158 32.59 -39.28 -12.29
N GLY A 159 31.35 -39.03 -12.72
CA GLY A 159 30.20 -38.82 -11.85
C GLY A 159 30.14 -37.42 -11.23
N ASP A 160 30.97 -36.48 -11.69
CA ASP A 160 30.87 -35.08 -11.30
C ASP A 160 29.62 -34.44 -11.92
N LEU A 161 28.97 -33.56 -11.17
CA LEU A 161 27.82 -32.80 -11.63
C LEU A 161 28.27 -31.39 -12.06
N TYR A 162 28.07 -31.09 -13.34
CA TYR A 162 28.27 -29.77 -13.89
C TYR A 162 26.95 -28.98 -13.85
N ILE A 163 27.07 -27.70 -13.48
CA ILE A 163 25.95 -26.83 -13.17
C ILE A 163 26.11 -25.52 -13.97
N ALA A 164 25.10 -25.16 -14.75
CA ALA A 164 24.97 -23.82 -15.32
C ALA A 164 24.14 -22.98 -14.34
N ASP A 165 24.81 -22.11 -13.59
CA ASP A 165 24.16 -21.17 -12.69
C ASP A 165 24.00 -19.81 -13.36
N ALA A 166 22.78 -19.26 -13.28
CA ALA A 166 22.43 -18.03 -13.97
C ALA A 166 23.27 -16.81 -13.55
N TYR A 167 23.89 -16.81 -12.37
CA TYR A 167 24.69 -15.68 -11.88
C TYR A 167 26.15 -16.03 -11.68
N TYR A 168 26.45 -17.29 -11.39
CA TYR A 168 27.80 -17.77 -11.09
C TYR A 168 28.48 -18.51 -12.27
N GLY A 169 27.80 -18.64 -13.42
CA GLY A 169 28.36 -19.22 -14.63
C GLY A 169 28.43 -20.75 -14.57
N LEU A 170 29.47 -21.34 -15.17
CA LEU A 170 29.66 -22.79 -15.17
C LEU A 170 30.38 -23.23 -13.90
N LEU A 171 29.79 -24.17 -13.16
CA LEU A 171 30.29 -24.74 -11.91
C LEU A 171 30.39 -26.27 -12.01
N VAL A 172 31.14 -26.87 -11.08
CA VAL A 172 31.21 -28.33 -10.90
C VAL A 172 31.17 -28.71 -9.43
N VAL A 173 30.53 -29.83 -9.10
CA VAL A 173 30.56 -30.46 -7.79
C VAL A 173 30.81 -31.96 -7.93
N GLY A 174 31.59 -32.52 -7.01
CA GLY A 174 31.91 -33.96 -7.04
C GLY A 174 30.70 -34.86 -6.78
N PRO A 175 30.85 -36.19 -6.93
CA PRO A 175 29.77 -37.16 -6.78
C PRO A 175 29.15 -37.22 -5.37
N GLU A 176 29.88 -36.77 -4.36
CA GLU A 176 29.43 -36.71 -2.96
C GLU A 176 28.63 -35.42 -2.64
N GLY A 177 28.56 -34.47 -3.57
CA GLY A 177 27.92 -33.18 -3.33
C GLY A 177 28.79 -32.18 -2.55
N GLY A 178 28.17 -31.13 -2.02
CA GLY A 178 28.83 -30.07 -1.24
C GLY A 178 28.87 -28.71 -1.95
N LEU A 179 29.91 -27.91 -1.69
CA LEU A 179 30.07 -26.59 -2.31
C LEU A 179 30.59 -26.74 -3.74
N ALA A 180 29.85 -26.20 -4.71
CA ALA A 180 30.26 -26.21 -6.11
C ALA A 180 31.43 -25.25 -6.35
N THR A 181 32.35 -25.65 -7.23
CA THR A 181 33.52 -24.88 -7.63
C THR A 181 33.28 -24.19 -8.97
N PRO A 182 33.52 -22.87 -9.08
CA PRO A 182 33.38 -22.18 -10.36
C PRO A 182 34.47 -22.54 -11.35
N LEU A 183 34.07 -22.86 -12.57
CA LEU A 183 34.93 -23.19 -13.71
C LEU A 183 35.03 -22.04 -14.70
N ALA A 184 33.91 -21.39 -15.02
CA ALA A 184 33.86 -20.27 -15.95
C ALA A 184 32.85 -19.20 -15.51
N THR A 185 33.36 -18.03 -15.12
CA THR A 185 32.55 -16.83 -14.81
C THR A 185 32.72 -15.74 -15.86
N HIS A 186 33.77 -15.86 -16.70
CA HIS A 186 34.13 -14.87 -17.72
C HIS A 186 34.63 -15.58 -18.99
N VAL A 187 34.45 -14.91 -20.12
CA VAL A 187 35.05 -15.30 -21.40
C VAL A 187 35.54 -14.05 -22.11
N GLU A 188 36.80 -14.08 -22.58
CA GLU A 188 37.49 -12.92 -23.19
C GLU A 188 37.44 -11.64 -22.32
N GLY A 189 37.56 -11.80 -20.99
CA GLY A 189 37.53 -10.70 -20.03
C GLY A 189 36.13 -10.10 -19.78
N LYS A 190 35.07 -10.61 -20.42
CA LYS A 190 33.69 -10.20 -20.20
C LYS A 190 32.96 -11.19 -19.30
N PRO A 191 32.11 -10.73 -18.37
CA PRO A 191 31.36 -11.63 -17.50
C PRO A 191 30.35 -12.46 -18.30
N ILE A 192 30.04 -13.63 -17.77
CA ILE A 192 28.89 -14.47 -18.14
C ILE A 192 27.76 -14.04 -17.21
N LEU A 193 26.71 -13.41 -17.76
CA LEU A 193 25.66 -12.76 -16.95
C LEU A 193 24.44 -13.64 -16.74
N PHE A 194 24.26 -14.63 -17.60
CA PHE A 194 23.09 -15.49 -17.57
C PHE A 194 23.40 -16.85 -18.21
N ALA A 195 24.16 -17.70 -17.51
CA ALA A 195 24.34 -19.09 -17.94
C ALA A 195 23.03 -19.88 -17.75
N ASN A 196 22.62 -20.64 -18.77
CA ASN A 196 21.29 -21.25 -18.76
C ASN A 196 21.36 -22.79 -18.77
N ASP A 197 21.63 -23.40 -19.91
CA ASP A 197 21.70 -24.86 -20.02
C ASP A 197 23.07 -25.32 -20.53
N LEU A 198 23.38 -26.61 -20.32
CA LEU A 198 24.64 -27.21 -20.74
C LEU A 198 24.52 -28.66 -21.23
N ASP A 199 25.53 -29.10 -21.98
CA ASP A 199 25.77 -30.51 -22.28
C ASP A 199 27.27 -30.84 -22.36
N ILE A 200 27.60 -32.12 -22.13
CA ILE A 200 28.98 -32.60 -21.98
C ILE A 200 29.33 -33.53 -23.13
N HIS A 201 30.36 -33.18 -23.89
CA HIS A 201 30.89 -33.99 -24.97
C HIS A 201 31.78 -35.12 -24.45
N THR A 202 31.86 -36.26 -25.13
CA THR A 202 32.64 -37.44 -24.68
C THR A 202 34.14 -37.17 -24.48
N ASN A 203 34.69 -36.16 -25.16
CA ASN A 203 36.07 -35.69 -25.00
C ASN A 203 36.29 -34.82 -23.74
N GLY A 204 35.22 -34.51 -23.00
CA GLY A 204 35.22 -33.69 -21.78
C GLY A 204 34.94 -32.21 -21.99
N SER A 205 34.82 -31.71 -23.23
CA SER A 205 34.41 -30.32 -23.48
C SER A 205 32.95 -30.10 -23.07
N ILE A 206 32.67 -28.94 -22.48
CA ILE A 206 31.34 -28.60 -21.96
C ILE A 206 30.78 -27.44 -22.77
N PHE A 207 29.65 -27.65 -23.43
CA PHE A 207 28.95 -26.62 -24.17
C PHE A 207 27.84 -26.05 -23.30
N PHE A 208 27.73 -24.73 -23.22
CA PHE A 208 26.69 -24.09 -22.43
C PHE A 208 26.31 -22.72 -23.01
N THR A 209 25.11 -22.26 -22.71
CA THR A 209 24.59 -20.98 -23.21
C THR A 209 24.77 -19.86 -22.22
N ASP A 210 25.03 -18.67 -22.73
CA ASP A 210 24.95 -17.41 -22.01
C ASP A 210 23.88 -16.54 -22.68
N THR A 211 22.77 -16.33 -21.99
CA THR A 211 21.52 -15.84 -22.58
C THR A 211 21.60 -14.38 -23.05
N SER A 212 22.33 -13.51 -22.33
CA SER A 212 22.45 -12.09 -22.67
C SER A 212 23.74 -11.49 -22.10
N LYS A 213 24.31 -10.54 -22.86
CA LYS A 213 25.44 -9.70 -22.41
C LYS A 213 24.98 -8.41 -21.71
N ARG A 214 23.68 -8.13 -21.65
CA ARG A 214 23.10 -6.88 -21.09
C ARG A 214 22.28 -7.11 -19.83
N HIS A 215 21.53 -8.21 -19.78
CA HIS A 215 20.58 -8.49 -18.70
C HIS A 215 20.89 -9.84 -18.05
N ASN A 216 20.71 -9.92 -16.73
CA ASN A 216 20.79 -11.17 -15.97
C ASN A 216 19.40 -11.83 -15.83
N ARG A 217 19.33 -12.97 -15.13
CA ARG A 217 18.09 -13.75 -14.95
C ARG A 217 16.93 -12.98 -14.31
N LEU A 218 17.16 -12.09 -13.34
CA LEU A 218 16.09 -11.24 -12.76
C LEU A 218 15.38 -10.41 -13.84
N ASN A 219 16.12 -10.00 -14.86
CA ASN A 219 15.70 -9.10 -15.92
C ASN A 219 15.39 -9.83 -17.24
N HIS A 220 15.32 -11.17 -17.25
CA HIS A 220 15.14 -11.99 -18.45
C HIS A 220 13.92 -11.63 -19.30
N PHE A 221 12.82 -11.21 -18.66
CA PHE A 221 11.61 -10.79 -19.36
C PHE A 221 11.88 -9.59 -20.29
N PHE A 222 12.82 -8.72 -19.94
CA PHE A 222 13.21 -7.60 -20.80
C PHE A 222 13.98 -8.05 -22.04
N ILE A 223 14.77 -9.13 -21.96
CA ILE A 223 15.45 -9.72 -23.12
C ILE A 223 14.40 -10.15 -24.16
N LEU A 224 13.34 -10.80 -23.70
CA LEU A 224 12.21 -11.24 -24.54
C LEU A 224 11.46 -10.04 -25.17
N LEU A 225 11.23 -8.98 -24.39
CA LEU A 225 10.56 -7.76 -24.85
C LEU A 225 11.41 -6.88 -25.75
N GLU A 226 12.72 -6.82 -25.58
CA GLU A 226 13.60 -6.04 -26.45
C GLU A 226 13.82 -6.75 -27.77
N GLY A 227 13.92 -8.09 -27.75
CA GLY A 227 14.31 -8.84 -28.93
C GLY A 227 15.82 -8.88 -29.14
N GLU A 228 16.61 -8.52 -28.14
CA GLU A 228 18.05 -8.38 -28.31
C GLU A 228 18.72 -9.71 -28.65
N ALA A 229 19.70 -9.65 -29.56
CA ALA A 229 20.47 -10.80 -30.01
C ALA A 229 21.92 -10.64 -29.52
N THR A 230 22.11 -10.69 -28.19
CA THR A 230 23.43 -10.55 -27.55
C THR A 230 23.89 -11.82 -26.84
N GLY A 231 23.13 -12.90 -26.89
CA GLY A 231 23.51 -14.16 -26.27
C GLY A 231 24.65 -14.86 -27.00
N ARG A 232 25.24 -15.84 -26.32
CA ARG A 232 26.41 -16.60 -26.77
C ARG A 232 26.22 -18.10 -26.54
N LEU A 233 26.81 -18.90 -27.41
CA LEU A 233 27.09 -20.31 -27.15
C LEU A 233 28.58 -20.43 -26.80
N LEU A 234 28.87 -21.04 -25.65
CA LEU A 234 30.21 -21.12 -25.07
C LEU A 234 30.67 -22.57 -24.98
N ARG A 235 31.98 -22.79 -25.04
CA ARG A 235 32.63 -24.07 -24.77
C ARG A 235 33.70 -23.89 -23.69
N TYR A 236 33.62 -24.69 -22.63
CA TYR A 236 34.68 -24.82 -21.63
C TYR A 236 35.48 -26.09 -21.90
N ASP A 237 36.81 -25.97 -21.89
CA ASP A 237 37.73 -27.08 -22.08
C ASP A 237 38.46 -27.40 -20.76
N PRO A 238 38.08 -28.47 -20.03
CA PRO A 238 38.68 -28.79 -18.73
C PRO A 238 40.21 -28.98 -18.73
N PRO A 239 40.83 -29.58 -19.77
CA PRO A 239 42.29 -29.74 -19.79
C PRO A 239 43.06 -28.41 -19.80
N THR A 240 42.56 -27.41 -20.52
CA THR A 240 43.19 -26.08 -20.63
C THR A 240 42.62 -25.07 -19.63
N LYS A 241 41.48 -25.37 -19.01
CA LYS A 241 40.71 -24.48 -18.13
C LYS A 241 40.33 -23.17 -18.82
N THR A 242 40.13 -23.20 -20.13
CA THR A 242 39.76 -22.02 -20.94
C THR A 242 38.32 -22.11 -21.42
N THR A 243 37.68 -20.94 -21.52
CA THR A 243 36.34 -20.80 -22.11
C THR A 243 36.46 -20.09 -23.44
N HIS A 244 35.75 -20.58 -24.45
CA HIS A 244 35.75 -20.05 -25.81
C HIS A 244 34.33 -19.71 -26.27
N ILE A 245 34.20 -18.65 -27.06
CA ILE A 245 32.92 -18.30 -27.71
C ILE A 245 32.82 -19.16 -28.98
N VAL A 246 31.83 -20.06 -29.01
CA VAL A 246 31.50 -20.87 -30.19
C VAL A 246 30.65 -20.04 -31.15
N MET A 247 29.71 -19.27 -30.60
CA MET A 247 28.83 -18.39 -31.37
C MET A 247 28.44 -17.16 -30.54
N ASP A 248 28.30 -16.01 -31.20
CA ASP A 248 27.84 -14.75 -30.62
C ASP A 248 26.68 -14.19 -31.45
N GLY A 249 25.88 -13.32 -30.85
CA GLY A 249 24.77 -12.67 -31.54
C GLY A 249 23.47 -13.49 -31.54
N LEU A 250 23.27 -14.35 -30.54
CA LEU A 250 22.10 -15.21 -30.42
C LEU A 250 20.95 -14.51 -29.68
N ALA A 251 19.71 -14.75 -30.10
CA ALA A 251 18.51 -14.18 -29.49
C ALA A 251 17.98 -15.09 -28.38
N PHE A 252 18.43 -14.84 -27.14
CA PHE A 252 18.09 -15.62 -25.94
C PHE A 252 18.36 -17.12 -26.16
N PRO A 253 19.65 -17.50 -26.34
CA PRO A 253 20.03 -18.90 -26.42
C PRO A 253 19.77 -19.59 -25.07
N ASN A 254 19.10 -20.73 -25.10
CA ASN A 254 18.61 -21.37 -23.89
C ASN A 254 19.08 -22.84 -23.82
N GLY A 255 18.21 -23.82 -24.07
CA GLY A 255 18.55 -25.24 -24.05
C GLY A 255 19.72 -25.64 -24.95
N VAL A 256 20.50 -26.65 -24.53
CA VAL A 256 21.67 -27.20 -25.22
C VAL A 256 21.65 -28.73 -25.16
N GLN A 257 21.83 -29.40 -26.30
CA GLN A 257 21.87 -30.87 -26.37
C GLN A 257 22.71 -31.38 -27.54
N LEU A 258 23.68 -32.24 -27.26
CA LEU A 258 24.47 -32.97 -28.26
C LEU A 258 23.65 -34.08 -28.91
N SER A 259 23.92 -34.34 -30.19
CA SER A 259 23.39 -35.51 -30.89
C SER A 259 23.96 -36.81 -30.31
N LYS A 260 23.28 -37.92 -30.56
CA LYS A 260 23.68 -39.23 -30.03
C LYS A 260 25.07 -39.68 -30.50
N ASP A 261 25.45 -39.28 -31.71
CA ASP A 261 26.75 -39.51 -32.33
C ASP A 261 27.73 -38.33 -32.16
N GLU A 262 27.30 -37.27 -31.47
CA GLU A 262 28.04 -36.02 -31.23
C GLU A 262 28.48 -35.27 -32.50
N SER A 263 27.94 -35.60 -33.67
CA SER A 263 28.25 -34.92 -34.93
C SER A 263 27.68 -33.49 -35.01
N PHE A 264 26.67 -33.18 -34.19
CA PHE A 264 26.10 -31.84 -34.08
C PHE A 264 25.56 -31.53 -32.68
N LEU A 265 25.36 -30.25 -32.42
CA LEU A 265 24.75 -29.71 -31.21
C LEU A 265 23.45 -28.98 -31.58
N LEU A 266 22.39 -29.19 -30.80
CA LEU A 266 21.19 -28.38 -30.85
C LEU A 266 21.19 -27.34 -29.75
N PHE A 267 20.67 -26.16 -30.07
CA PHE A 267 20.35 -25.15 -29.08
C PHE A 267 19.09 -24.38 -29.47
N THR A 268 18.38 -23.82 -28.49
CA THR A 268 17.15 -23.07 -28.73
C THR A 268 17.42 -21.58 -28.76
N GLU A 269 16.77 -20.83 -29.66
CA GLU A 269 16.66 -19.37 -29.57
C GLU A 269 15.24 -18.99 -29.16
N THR A 270 15.09 -18.71 -27.87
CA THR A 270 13.81 -18.48 -27.21
C THR A 270 13.06 -17.34 -27.90
N THR A 271 13.70 -16.18 -28.03
CA THR A 271 13.09 -14.94 -28.50
C THR A 271 12.73 -14.95 -30.00
N ASN A 272 13.42 -15.74 -30.81
CA ASN A 272 13.12 -15.94 -32.23
C ASN A 272 12.28 -17.20 -32.49
N CYS A 273 11.90 -17.94 -31.44
CA CYS A 273 11.06 -19.14 -31.50
C CYS A 273 11.58 -20.19 -32.49
N ARG A 274 12.86 -20.59 -32.37
CA ARG A 274 13.48 -21.54 -33.30
C ARG A 274 14.45 -22.50 -32.61
N LEU A 275 14.57 -23.69 -33.20
CA LEU A 275 15.55 -24.70 -32.84
C LEU A 275 16.72 -24.66 -33.84
N MET A 276 17.92 -24.48 -33.34
CA MET A 276 19.14 -24.25 -34.12
C MET A 276 20.03 -25.50 -34.06
N LYS A 277 20.73 -25.78 -35.16
CA LYS A 277 21.66 -26.90 -35.31
C LYS A 277 23.05 -26.39 -35.65
N TYR A 278 24.02 -26.68 -34.80
CA TYR A 278 25.43 -26.37 -34.99
C TYR A 278 26.22 -27.64 -35.30
N TRP A 279 26.90 -27.68 -36.44
CA TRP A 279 27.66 -28.86 -36.87
C TRP A 279 29.03 -28.91 -36.20
N LEU A 280 29.30 -29.99 -35.46
CA LEU A 280 30.58 -30.23 -34.77
C LEU A 280 31.55 -31.04 -35.64
N GLU A 281 31.04 -32.00 -36.40
CA GLU A 281 31.83 -32.88 -37.26
C GLU A 281 31.31 -32.91 -38.71
N GLY A 282 32.16 -33.40 -39.63
CA GLY A 282 31.83 -33.57 -41.04
C GLY A 282 32.08 -32.32 -41.93
N PRO A 283 31.61 -32.33 -43.18
CA PRO A 283 31.92 -31.28 -44.17
C PRO A 283 31.26 -29.93 -43.86
N LYS A 284 30.29 -29.91 -42.93
CA LYS A 284 29.58 -28.70 -42.49
C LYS A 284 30.10 -28.15 -41.15
N THR A 285 31.17 -28.70 -40.56
CA THR A 285 31.70 -28.25 -39.25
C THR A 285 31.80 -26.73 -39.16
N GLY A 286 31.26 -26.17 -38.08
CA GLY A 286 31.23 -24.72 -37.83
C GLY A 286 30.04 -23.97 -38.44
N ASN A 287 29.23 -24.63 -39.28
CA ASN A 287 28.02 -24.02 -39.84
C ASN A 287 26.81 -24.17 -38.89
N VAL A 288 25.83 -23.28 -39.09
CA VAL A 288 24.58 -23.24 -38.34
C VAL A 288 23.41 -23.36 -39.31
N ASP A 289 22.50 -24.30 -39.06
CA ASP A 289 21.25 -24.47 -39.79
C ASP A 289 20.06 -24.23 -38.83
N VAL A 290 18.97 -23.63 -39.32
CA VAL A 290 17.69 -23.62 -38.59
C VAL A 290 17.07 -25.00 -38.77
N LEU A 291 16.89 -25.75 -37.68
CA LEU A 291 16.31 -27.08 -37.72
C LEU A 291 14.79 -27.04 -37.79
N ALA A 292 14.15 -26.17 -36.99
CA ALA A 292 12.71 -25.97 -36.99
C ALA A 292 12.31 -24.59 -36.45
N ASP A 293 11.29 -23.98 -37.06
CA ASP A 293 10.57 -22.83 -36.51
C ASP A 293 9.45 -23.32 -35.59
N LEU A 294 9.29 -22.68 -34.43
CA LEU A 294 8.44 -23.14 -33.34
C LEU A 294 7.21 -22.22 -33.13
N PRO A 295 6.09 -22.75 -32.60
CA PRO A 295 4.85 -22.00 -32.37
C PRO A 295 4.92 -21.07 -31.16
N GLY A 296 6.01 -21.12 -30.38
CA GLY A 296 6.17 -20.41 -29.13
C GLY A 296 7.61 -20.32 -28.68
N PHE A 297 7.82 -19.85 -27.46
CA PHE A 297 9.14 -19.64 -26.87
C PHE A 297 9.72 -20.97 -26.36
N PRO A 298 10.76 -21.55 -27.00
CA PRO A 298 11.38 -22.79 -26.53
C PRO A 298 12.22 -22.56 -25.27
N ASP A 299 12.23 -23.56 -24.39
CA ASP A 299 13.11 -23.63 -23.22
C ASP A 299 14.22 -24.68 -23.48
N ASN A 300 14.24 -25.80 -22.75
CA ASN A 300 15.24 -26.86 -22.93
C ASN A 300 14.92 -27.86 -24.06
N VAL A 301 15.98 -28.47 -24.59
CA VAL A 301 15.94 -29.57 -25.57
C VAL A 301 16.63 -30.81 -25.00
N ARG A 302 16.01 -32.00 -25.07
CA ARG A 302 16.56 -33.23 -24.48
C ARG A 302 16.48 -34.43 -25.41
N LEU A 303 17.56 -35.20 -25.44
CA LEU A 303 17.69 -36.43 -26.23
C LEU A 303 16.97 -37.60 -25.53
N ASN A 304 16.19 -38.37 -26.29
CA ASN A 304 15.66 -39.66 -25.86
C ASN A 304 16.54 -40.84 -26.33
N GLU A 305 16.26 -42.05 -25.85
CA GLU A 305 17.07 -43.23 -26.17
C GLU A 305 17.13 -43.57 -27.67
N LYS A 306 16.08 -43.18 -28.42
CA LYS A 306 15.96 -43.41 -29.86
C LYS A 306 16.73 -42.40 -30.71
N GLY A 307 17.37 -41.39 -30.10
CA GLY A 307 18.08 -40.34 -30.83
C GLY A 307 17.18 -39.18 -31.30
N GLN A 308 16.02 -39.01 -30.68
CA GLN A 308 15.05 -37.96 -30.98
C GLN A 308 15.09 -36.88 -29.89
N PHE A 309 14.62 -35.67 -30.20
CA PHE A 309 14.76 -34.50 -29.33
C PHE A 309 13.42 -33.98 -28.86
N TRP A 310 13.17 -34.05 -27.56
CA TRP A 310 12.07 -33.35 -26.91
C TRP A 310 12.42 -31.88 -26.75
N VAL A 311 11.50 -31.00 -27.15
CA VAL A 311 11.63 -29.55 -26.97
C VAL A 311 10.44 -29.07 -26.14
N ALA A 312 10.74 -28.43 -25.01
CA ALA A 312 9.75 -27.76 -24.20
C ALA A 312 9.48 -26.35 -24.75
N ILE A 313 8.21 -25.97 -24.89
CA ILE A 313 7.78 -24.69 -25.46
C ILE A 313 6.79 -24.04 -24.48
N ASP A 314 7.31 -23.17 -23.63
CA ASP A 314 6.62 -22.63 -22.45
C ASP A 314 5.31 -21.92 -22.76
N CYS A 315 5.31 -21.07 -23.80
CA CYS A 315 4.17 -20.25 -24.16
C CYS A 315 4.10 -20.08 -25.68
N CYS A 316 2.93 -20.38 -26.26
CA CYS A 316 2.65 -20.10 -27.67
C CYS A 316 2.56 -18.60 -27.95
N ARG A 317 3.11 -18.17 -29.09
CA ARG A 317 3.03 -16.77 -29.52
C ARG A 317 1.66 -16.46 -30.13
N THR A 318 1.29 -15.18 -30.16
CA THR A 318 0.03 -14.71 -30.76
C THR A 318 0.27 -13.89 -32.03
N PRO A 319 -0.73 -13.77 -32.93
CA PRO A 319 -0.62 -12.89 -34.10
C PRO A 319 -0.31 -11.43 -33.75
N ALA A 320 -0.83 -10.95 -32.61
CA ALA A 320 -0.59 -9.60 -32.13
C ALA A 320 0.89 -9.37 -31.74
N GLN A 321 1.55 -10.39 -31.18
CA GLN A 321 2.97 -10.33 -30.85
C GLN A 321 3.84 -10.25 -32.11
N GLU A 322 3.48 -10.94 -33.20
CA GLU A 322 4.21 -10.85 -34.47
C GLU A 322 4.25 -9.41 -35.01
N ILE A 323 3.13 -8.68 -34.92
CA ILE A 323 3.04 -7.28 -35.35
C ILE A 323 4.00 -6.41 -34.54
N LEU A 324 4.06 -6.59 -33.22
CA LEU A 324 4.97 -5.83 -32.35
C LEU A 324 6.44 -6.19 -32.60
N SER A 325 6.74 -7.47 -32.83
CA SER A 325 8.11 -7.96 -33.08
C SER A 325 8.70 -7.46 -34.41
N HIS A 326 7.86 -7.16 -35.40
CA HIS A 326 8.28 -6.54 -36.67
C HIS A 326 8.33 -5.00 -36.62
N ASN A 327 7.67 -4.37 -35.66
CA ASN A 327 7.53 -2.91 -35.56
C ASN A 327 8.02 -2.35 -34.21
N PRO A 328 9.35 -2.18 -34.03
CA PRO A 328 9.93 -1.70 -32.78
C PRO A 328 9.38 -0.36 -32.29
N TRP A 329 8.97 0.53 -33.21
CA TRP A 329 8.37 1.82 -32.86
C TRP A 329 7.00 1.68 -32.19
N ILE A 330 6.14 0.78 -32.70
CA ILE A 330 4.83 0.50 -32.10
C ILE A 330 5.04 -0.18 -30.75
N LYS A 331 5.98 -1.14 -30.68
CA LYS A 331 6.37 -1.83 -29.43
C LYS A 331 6.84 -0.84 -28.36
N ARG A 332 7.62 0.18 -28.74
CA ARG A 332 8.08 1.26 -27.86
C ARG A 332 6.93 2.10 -27.30
N ILE A 333 5.94 2.43 -28.11
CA ILE A 333 4.77 3.20 -27.65
C ILE A 333 3.90 2.34 -26.74
N TYR A 334 3.66 1.08 -27.14
CA TYR A 334 2.82 0.14 -26.41
C TYR A 334 3.28 -0.06 -24.96
N PHE A 335 4.59 -0.24 -24.74
CA PHE A 335 5.16 -0.40 -23.40
C PHE A 335 5.49 0.92 -22.68
N ARG A 336 5.20 2.08 -23.29
CA ARG A 336 5.17 3.39 -22.62
C ARG A 336 3.79 3.78 -22.12
N LEU A 337 2.76 3.02 -22.49
CA LEU A 337 1.44 3.19 -21.90
C LEU A 337 1.52 2.89 -20.41
N PRO A 338 0.84 3.69 -19.55
CA PRO A 338 0.91 3.54 -18.11
C PRO A 338 0.00 2.40 -17.62
N PHE A 339 0.08 1.23 -18.26
CA PHE A 339 -0.66 0.04 -17.89
C PHE A 339 0.28 -1.04 -17.36
N LYS A 340 -0.19 -1.85 -16.40
CA LYS A 340 0.59 -2.98 -15.89
C LYS A 340 0.84 -4.01 -16.99
N MET A 341 1.99 -4.68 -16.94
CA MET A 341 2.38 -5.72 -17.91
C MET A 341 1.31 -6.81 -18.08
N ASN A 342 0.70 -7.29 -17.00
CA ASN A 342 -0.33 -8.35 -17.09
C ASN A 342 -1.57 -7.90 -17.88
N PHE A 343 -1.93 -6.62 -17.80
CA PHE A 343 -3.05 -6.07 -18.56
C PHE A 343 -2.70 -5.95 -20.04
N LEU A 344 -1.49 -5.45 -20.35
CA LEU A 344 -0.97 -5.41 -21.72
C LEU A 344 -0.83 -6.81 -22.33
N ALA A 345 -0.42 -7.81 -21.55
CA ALA A 345 -0.32 -9.20 -22.01
C ALA A 345 -1.70 -9.78 -22.34
N ARG A 346 -2.71 -9.54 -21.49
CA ARG A 346 -4.10 -9.98 -21.73
C ARG A 346 -4.74 -9.32 -22.94
N LEU A 347 -4.45 -8.03 -23.19
CA LEU A 347 -4.89 -7.34 -24.40
C LEU A 347 -4.34 -7.98 -25.69
N MET A 348 -3.18 -8.64 -25.62
CA MET A 348 -2.56 -9.35 -26.74
C MET A 348 -3.02 -10.80 -26.88
N GLY A 349 -3.99 -11.24 -26.07
CA GLY A 349 -4.55 -12.60 -26.12
C GLY A 349 -3.56 -13.68 -25.70
N MET A 350 -2.60 -13.35 -24.83
CA MET A 350 -1.63 -14.32 -24.32
C MET A 350 -2.28 -15.23 -23.28
N ASP A 351 -2.58 -16.47 -23.67
CA ASP A 351 -2.96 -17.52 -22.74
C ASP A 351 -1.72 -18.36 -22.38
N MET A 352 -1.52 -18.59 -21.08
CA MET A 352 -0.36 -19.32 -20.56
C MET A 352 -0.65 -20.82 -20.60
N TYR A 353 -0.26 -21.47 -21.70
CA TYR A 353 -0.25 -22.92 -21.81
C TYR A 353 0.98 -23.41 -22.58
N THR A 354 1.46 -24.60 -22.20
CA THR A 354 2.70 -25.18 -22.72
C THR A 354 2.45 -26.19 -23.82
N VAL A 355 3.42 -26.28 -24.75
CA VAL A 355 3.50 -27.29 -25.79
C VAL A 355 4.81 -28.07 -25.62
N ILE A 356 4.76 -29.39 -25.72
CA ILE A 356 5.93 -30.26 -25.78
C ILE A 356 5.93 -30.94 -27.16
N SER A 357 7.07 -30.93 -27.84
CA SER A 357 7.19 -31.50 -29.19
C SER A 357 8.42 -32.37 -29.34
N LEU A 358 8.28 -33.51 -30.01
CA LEU A 358 9.35 -34.44 -30.33
C LEU A 358 9.80 -34.25 -31.78
N PHE A 359 11.09 -34.06 -31.98
CA PHE A 359 11.72 -33.87 -33.28
C PHE A 359 12.70 -34.99 -33.61
N ASN A 360 12.85 -35.31 -34.89
CA ASN A 360 13.99 -36.11 -35.37
C ASN A 360 15.19 -35.21 -35.75
N GLU A 361 16.30 -35.83 -36.13
CA GLU A 361 17.55 -35.14 -36.50
C GLU A 361 17.44 -34.23 -37.75
N LYS A 362 16.35 -34.36 -38.53
CA LYS A 362 16.02 -33.55 -39.71
C LYS A 362 15.06 -32.39 -39.40
N GLY A 363 14.54 -32.30 -38.17
CA GLY A 363 13.58 -31.27 -37.77
C GLY A 363 12.13 -31.61 -38.09
N GLU A 364 11.82 -32.86 -38.42
CA GLU A 364 10.44 -33.31 -38.62
C GLU A 364 9.78 -33.57 -37.27
N ILE A 365 8.55 -33.09 -37.11
CA ILE A 365 7.74 -33.26 -35.89
C ILE A 365 7.18 -34.68 -35.87
N LEU A 366 7.54 -35.45 -34.84
CA LEU A 366 7.08 -36.82 -34.64
C LEU A 366 5.86 -36.88 -33.72
N GLU A 367 5.82 -36.03 -32.71
CA GLU A 367 4.75 -35.99 -31.71
C GLU A 367 4.62 -34.60 -31.11
N VAL A 368 3.37 -34.19 -30.81
CA VAL A 368 3.05 -32.96 -30.08
C VAL A 368 2.10 -33.30 -28.93
N LEU A 369 2.36 -32.71 -27.77
CA LEU A 369 1.60 -32.83 -26.55
C LEU A 369 1.24 -31.43 -26.06
N GLU A 370 -0.03 -31.19 -25.77
CA GLU A 370 -0.53 -29.88 -25.34
C GLU A 370 -1.43 -30.02 -24.11
N ASP A 371 -1.49 -28.96 -23.30
CA ASP A 371 -2.60 -28.70 -22.36
C ASP A 371 -3.31 -27.43 -22.84
N GLN A 372 -4.23 -27.55 -23.78
CA GLN A 372 -4.79 -26.39 -24.49
C GLN A 372 -5.55 -25.40 -23.57
N LYS A 373 -5.93 -25.84 -22.37
CA LYS A 373 -6.61 -25.00 -21.37
C LYS A 373 -5.69 -24.56 -20.23
N GLY A 374 -4.46 -25.09 -20.15
CA GLY A 374 -3.51 -24.82 -19.07
C GLY A 374 -4.06 -25.21 -17.69
N GLU A 375 -4.87 -26.27 -17.62
CA GLU A 375 -5.51 -26.73 -16.38
C GLU A 375 -4.49 -27.39 -15.44
N VAL A 376 -3.54 -28.14 -16.00
CA VAL A 376 -2.54 -28.94 -15.27
C VAL A 376 -1.13 -28.42 -15.52
N MET A 377 -0.72 -28.26 -16.78
CA MET A 377 0.66 -27.92 -17.16
C MET A 377 0.71 -26.50 -17.75
N LYS A 378 1.17 -25.54 -16.93
CA LYS A 378 1.19 -24.11 -17.28
C LYS A 378 2.52 -23.61 -17.85
N LEU A 379 3.63 -24.20 -17.40
CA LEU A 379 5.01 -23.95 -17.83
C LEU A 379 5.80 -25.23 -17.73
N VAL A 380 6.72 -25.46 -18.66
CA VAL A 380 7.59 -26.64 -18.70
C VAL A 380 8.98 -26.22 -19.12
N SER A 381 9.93 -26.41 -18.22
CA SER A 381 11.33 -26.11 -18.53
C SER A 381 12.01 -27.25 -19.29
N GLU A 382 11.73 -28.50 -18.92
CA GLU A 382 12.44 -29.67 -19.43
C GLU A 382 11.55 -30.93 -19.50
N VAL A 383 11.94 -31.87 -20.37
CA VAL A 383 11.26 -33.15 -20.56
C VAL A 383 12.26 -34.30 -20.54
N LYS A 384 11.99 -35.30 -19.69
CA LYS A 384 12.70 -36.58 -19.68
C LYS A 384 11.75 -37.73 -19.97
N GLU A 385 12.10 -38.57 -20.95
CA GLU A 385 11.37 -39.78 -21.32
C GLU A 385 11.95 -41.00 -20.58
N ASN A 386 11.09 -41.93 -20.14
CA ASN A 386 11.45 -43.19 -19.48
C ASN A 386 10.65 -44.38 -20.07
N ASP A 387 11.04 -45.62 -19.76
CA ASP A 387 10.58 -46.89 -20.40
C ASP A 387 9.06 -47.13 -20.49
N ARG A 388 8.29 -46.51 -19.59
CA ARG A 388 6.84 -46.31 -19.75
C ARG A 388 6.68 -44.83 -20.00
N LEU A 389 5.88 -44.40 -20.99
CA LEU A 389 5.67 -42.99 -21.37
C LEU A 389 5.24 -42.12 -20.16
N VAL A 390 6.21 -41.77 -19.33
CA VAL A 390 6.14 -40.97 -18.11
C VAL A 390 7.06 -39.81 -18.41
N LEU A 391 6.48 -38.79 -19.03
CA LEU A 391 7.16 -37.53 -19.21
C LEU A 391 7.21 -36.88 -17.83
N ARG A 392 8.39 -36.85 -17.22
CA ARG A 392 8.60 -36.03 -16.02
C ARG A 392 8.81 -34.60 -16.47
N VAL A 393 7.71 -33.86 -16.41
CA VAL A 393 7.59 -32.46 -16.79
C VAL A 393 7.68 -31.65 -15.50
N TRP A 394 8.71 -30.82 -15.37
CA TRP A 394 8.85 -29.94 -14.22
C TRP A 394 8.30 -28.56 -14.55
N ALA A 395 7.27 -28.16 -13.78
CA ALA A 395 6.64 -26.86 -13.90
C ALA A 395 7.13 -25.94 -12.79
N THR A 396 7.59 -24.74 -13.14
CA THR A 396 7.80 -23.67 -12.16
C THR A 396 6.43 -23.11 -11.75
N PRO A 397 6.01 -23.18 -10.47
CA PRO A 397 4.72 -22.65 -10.07
C PRO A 397 4.71 -21.13 -10.14
N ILE A 398 3.76 -20.56 -10.89
CA ILE A 398 3.42 -19.13 -10.82
C ILE A 398 2.25 -19.00 -9.84
N TYR A 399 2.58 -18.58 -8.61
CA TYR A 399 1.72 -18.43 -7.42
C TYR A 399 1.31 -19.74 -6.71
N PRO A 400 1.33 -19.76 -5.35
CA PRO A 400 0.71 -20.85 -4.60
C PRO A 400 -0.81 -20.82 -4.84
N GLN A 401 -1.38 -21.92 -5.33
CA GLN A 401 -2.82 -22.14 -5.30
C GLN A 401 -3.27 -22.24 -3.83
N PRO A 402 -4.35 -21.56 -3.41
CA PRO A 402 -4.93 -21.82 -2.11
C PRO A 402 -5.45 -23.26 -2.08
N GLY A 403 -4.75 -24.12 -1.34
CA GLY A 403 -5.14 -25.52 -1.18
C GLY A 403 -6.50 -25.66 -0.48
N PRO A 404 -7.26 -26.75 -0.73
CA PRO A 404 -8.44 -27.07 0.04
C PRO A 404 -8.01 -27.39 1.48
N THR A 405 -8.64 -26.73 2.44
CA THR A 405 -8.45 -26.94 3.88
C THR A 405 -8.80 -28.40 4.25
N SER A 406 -7.79 -29.24 4.44
CA SER A 406 -7.94 -30.47 5.21
C SER A 406 -7.63 -30.19 6.67
N ASN A 407 -8.67 -30.18 7.48
CA ASN A 407 -8.61 -30.31 8.93
C ASN A 407 -7.83 -31.57 9.30
N VAL A 408 -6.66 -31.42 9.91
CA VAL A 408 -6.13 -32.34 10.93
C VAL A 408 -5.35 -31.49 11.92
N GLY A 409 -5.97 -31.18 13.05
CA GLY A 409 -5.31 -30.64 14.23
C GLY A 409 -5.14 -31.74 15.27
N GLN A 410 -3.95 -31.74 15.88
CA GLN A 410 -3.65 -32.01 17.30
C GLN A 410 -3.88 -33.47 17.80
N GLU A 411 -3.17 -34.04 18.75
CA GLU A 411 -2.17 -33.62 19.75
C GLU A 411 -1.66 -34.92 20.44
N ASP A 412 -0.62 -34.83 21.28
CA ASP A 412 -0.73 -35.13 22.74
C ASP A 412 0.60 -35.64 23.36
N PRO A 413 1.11 -35.04 24.45
CA PRO A 413 2.01 -35.73 25.36
C PRO A 413 1.19 -36.58 26.36
N THR A 414 1.08 -37.88 26.08
CA THR A 414 0.80 -38.98 27.02
C THR A 414 -0.27 -38.75 28.11
N VAL A 415 -1.41 -39.46 28.02
CA VAL A 415 -1.82 -40.62 28.86
C VAL A 415 -3.32 -40.88 28.63
N ASP A 416 -3.59 -41.92 27.84
CA ASP A 416 -4.43 -43.09 28.18
C ASP A 416 -5.88 -42.89 28.70
N TRP A 417 -6.87 -43.37 27.92
CA TRP A 417 -7.86 -44.44 28.24
C TRP A 417 -9.18 -44.29 27.45
N TRP A 418 -9.69 -45.45 27.00
CA TRP A 418 -10.81 -45.66 26.07
C TRP A 418 -12.22 -45.53 26.68
N ASP A 419 -13.19 -45.35 25.76
CA ASP A 419 -14.57 -45.88 25.73
C ASP A 419 -15.81 -45.02 26.10
N GLN A 420 -16.63 -44.81 25.04
CA GLN A 420 -18.08 -45.05 24.90
C GLN A 420 -19.17 -44.32 25.73
N LYS A 421 -19.99 -43.60 24.94
CA LYS A 421 -21.47 -43.66 24.82
C LYS A 421 -22.41 -42.80 25.71
N ILE A 422 -23.26 -42.07 24.96
CA ILE A 422 -24.70 -41.76 25.14
C ILE A 422 -25.10 -40.58 26.06
N GLY A 423 -25.68 -39.54 25.43
CA GLY A 423 -27.09 -39.18 25.66
C GLY A 423 -27.44 -37.91 26.46
N TYR A 424 -28.31 -37.10 25.83
CA TYR A 424 -29.30 -36.15 26.38
C TYR A 424 -28.90 -34.70 26.73
N ALA A 425 -29.70 -33.78 26.18
CA ALA A 425 -29.93 -32.38 26.60
C ALA A 425 -31.27 -32.29 27.36
N PRO A 426 -31.79 -31.12 27.83
CA PRO A 426 -31.22 -29.78 28.08
C PRO A 426 -31.68 -29.10 29.42
N SER A 427 -31.22 -27.84 29.63
CA SER A 427 -31.97 -26.68 30.18
C SER A 427 -31.69 -26.22 31.65
N PRO A 428 -32.02 -24.96 32.03
CA PRO A 428 -31.09 -24.03 32.70
C PRO A 428 -31.58 -23.51 34.08
N GLN A 429 -30.71 -22.84 34.85
CA GLN A 429 -31.13 -22.02 35.98
C GLN A 429 -30.41 -20.67 36.03
N GLN A 430 -31.26 -19.65 36.15
CA GLN A 430 -30.97 -18.27 36.54
C GLN A 430 -30.37 -18.22 37.95
N ASP A 431 -29.59 -17.18 38.23
CA ASP A 431 -29.70 -16.51 39.54
C ASP A 431 -29.33 -15.02 39.42
N GLN A 432 -30.29 -14.19 39.85
CA GLN A 432 -30.13 -12.78 40.20
C GLN A 432 -29.59 -12.69 41.63
N VAL A 433 -28.64 -11.80 41.92
CA VAL A 433 -28.53 -11.22 43.28
C VAL A 433 -28.15 -9.73 43.22
N PHE A 434 -28.95 -8.94 43.94
CA PHE A 434 -28.85 -7.51 44.22
C PHE A 434 -27.81 -7.17 45.32
N ALA A 435 -27.45 -5.88 45.37
CA ALA A 435 -27.29 -5.04 46.59
C ALA A 435 -25.93 -4.91 47.33
N THR A 436 -25.41 -3.68 47.25
CA THR A 436 -25.10 -2.73 48.36
C THR A 436 -23.79 -2.84 49.17
N CYS A 437 -23.14 -1.68 49.34
CA CYS A 437 -21.92 -1.40 50.10
C CYS A 437 -22.05 -1.47 51.63
N ILE A 438 -20.96 -1.84 52.32
CA ILE A 438 -20.56 -1.33 53.66
C ILE A 438 -19.02 -1.21 53.71
N VAL A 439 -18.54 -0.08 54.26
CA VAL A 439 -17.12 0.28 54.48
C VAL A 439 -16.68 -0.13 55.90
N SER A 440 -15.49 -0.73 56.05
CA SER A 440 -14.69 -0.58 57.28
C SER A 440 -13.19 -0.86 57.06
N ASP A 441 -12.40 0.19 57.30
CA ASP A 441 -11.05 0.28 57.87
C ASP A 441 -9.78 -0.36 57.24
N GLN A 442 -8.88 0.56 56.87
CA GLN A 442 -7.41 0.55 56.88
C GLN A 442 -6.60 -0.71 56.51
N ARG A 443 -6.28 -0.78 55.21
CA ARG A 443 -4.91 -0.93 54.65
C ARG A 443 -5.01 -0.48 53.18
N VAL A 444 -4.23 0.53 52.75
CA VAL A 444 -4.37 1.14 51.41
C VAL A 444 -3.87 0.17 50.33
N ALA A 445 -4.72 -0.80 49.99
CA ALA A 445 -4.80 -1.43 48.68
C ALA A 445 -5.84 -0.62 47.88
N LEU A 446 -5.39 0.35 47.10
CA LEU A 446 -6.24 1.16 46.22
C LEU A 446 -6.64 0.32 44.99
N ILE A 447 -7.69 -0.47 45.15
CA ILE A 447 -8.36 -1.24 44.10
C ILE A 447 -9.04 -0.26 43.13
N ARG A 448 -8.75 -0.37 41.83
CA ARG A 448 -9.42 0.37 40.75
C ARG A 448 -10.91 -0.04 40.71
N ARG A 449 -11.86 0.90 40.57
CA ARG A 449 -13.30 0.57 40.44
C ARG A 449 -13.57 0.03 39.02
N ASN A 450 -14.20 -1.16 38.92
CA ASN A 450 -14.69 -1.72 37.66
C ASN A 450 -16.13 -1.23 37.39
N SER A 451 -16.41 -0.80 36.16
CA SER A 451 -17.77 -0.52 35.65
C SER A 451 -18.06 -1.39 34.41
N LEU A 452 -19.27 -1.93 34.31
CA LEU A 452 -19.62 -2.99 33.34
C LEU A 452 -20.28 -2.45 32.04
N TYR A 453 -19.50 -2.18 30.98
CA TYR A 453 -20.05 -1.75 29.67
C TYR A 453 -19.84 -2.75 28.52
N ASN A 454 -20.90 -3.17 27.82
CA ASN A 454 -20.84 -4.18 26.74
C ASN A 454 -20.10 -3.66 25.50
N ILE A 455 -20.19 -2.35 25.25
CA ILE A 455 -19.41 -1.66 24.22
C ILE A 455 -18.88 -0.35 24.79
N THR A 456 -17.61 -0.08 24.51
CA THR A 456 -16.98 1.21 24.84
C THR A 456 -16.57 1.92 23.56
N SER A 457 -17.07 3.13 23.32
CA SER A 457 -16.61 3.99 22.24
C SER A 457 -15.72 5.10 22.78
N GLN A 458 -14.54 5.28 22.17
CA GLN A 458 -13.64 6.35 22.54
C GLN A 458 -13.95 7.61 21.71
N ARG A 459 -14.40 8.67 22.40
CA ARG A 459 -14.76 10.02 21.92
C ARG A 459 -16.18 10.18 21.36
N ALA A 460 -16.88 11.20 21.83
CA ALA A 460 -18.21 11.60 21.37
C ALA A 460 -18.13 12.49 20.10
N GLY A 461 -17.46 11.99 19.06
CA GLY A 461 -17.48 12.61 17.72
C GLY A 461 -18.58 12.02 16.83
N PRO A 462 -18.73 12.50 15.57
CA PRO A 462 -19.77 12.00 14.66
C PRO A 462 -19.74 10.48 14.44
N ALA A 463 -18.56 9.87 14.38
CA ALA A 463 -18.42 8.41 14.24
C ALA A 463 -18.85 7.66 15.51
N GLY A 464 -18.33 8.06 16.69
CA GLY A 464 -18.61 7.42 17.97
C GLY A 464 -20.08 7.51 18.36
N LEU A 465 -20.68 8.69 18.21
CA LEU A 465 -22.11 8.89 18.47
C LEU A 465 -22.98 8.13 17.46
N SER A 466 -22.62 8.10 16.18
CA SER A 466 -23.37 7.29 15.20
C SER A 466 -23.32 5.81 15.52
N ALA A 467 -22.18 5.29 15.98
CA ALA A 467 -22.06 3.91 16.41
C ALA A 467 -22.94 3.63 17.64
N ALA A 468 -22.89 4.51 18.66
CA ALA A 468 -23.65 4.34 19.89
C ALA A 468 -25.18 4.40 19.64
N ILE A 469 -25.64 5.39 18.85
CA ILE A 469 -27.05 5.54 18.44
C ILE A 469 -27.50 4.29 17.68
N ARG A 470 -26.76 3.89 16.63
CA ARG A 470 -27.13 2.74 15.80
C ARG A 470 -27.22 1.46 16.61
N LEU A 471 -26.29 1.27 17.55
CA LEU A 471 -26.31 0.11 18.42
C LEU A 471 -27.56 0.07 19.31
N LYS A 472 -27.90 1.18 19.97
CA LYS A 472 -29.08 1.25 20.83
C LYS A 472 -30.38 1.13 20.04
N GLN A 473 -30.43 1.62 18.79
CA GLN A 473 -31.55 1.37 17.89
C GLN A 473 -31.76 -0.14 17.65
N MET A 474 -30.70 -0.87 17.28
CA MET A 474 -30.78 -2.33 17.09
C MET A 474 -31.14 -3.08 18.37
N CYS A 475 -30.61 -2.64 19.52
CA CYS A 475 -30.99 -3.16 20.84
C CYS A 475 -32.50 -3.05 21.08
N ARG A 476 -33.09 -1.89 20.78
CA ARG A 476 -34.55 -1.68 20.87
C ARG A 476 -35.32 -2.52 19.85
N GLU A 477 -34.87 -2.58 18.61
CA GLU A 477 -35.50 -3.39 17.53
C GLU A 477 -35.54 -4.88 17.85
N LYS A 478 -34.49 -5.40 18.52
CA LYS A 478 -34.34 -6.83 18.87
C LYS A 478 -34.70 -7.14 20.32
N ASN A 479 -35.12 -6.14 21.09
CA ASN A 479 -35.40 -6.25 22.52
C ASN A 479 -34.25 -6.88 23.33
N VAL A 480 -33.03 -6.41 23.08
CA VAL A 480 -31.78 -6.84 23.75
C VAL A 480 -31.28 -5.68 24.60
N ASP A 481 -30.86 -5.97 25.84
CA ASP A 481 -30.27 -4.96 26.71
C ASP A 481 -28.74 -5.02 26.67
N LEU A 482 -28.12 -4.07 25.94
CA LEU A 482 -26.68 -3.89 25.93
C LEU A 482 -26.31 -2.52 26.50
N SER A 483 -25.37 -2.49 27.46
CA SER A 483 -24.81 -1.24 27.99
C SER A 483 -23.77 -0.65 27.02
N VAL A 484 -23.87 0.65 26.76
CA VAL A 484 -23.01 1.38 25.81
C VAL A 484 -22.45 2.60 26.51
N CYS A 485 -21.13 2.66 26.60
CA CYS A 485 -20.41 3.76 27.21
C CYS A 485 -19.61 4.54 26.15
N VAL A 486 -19.70 5.86 26.18
CA VAL A 486 -18.92 6.77 25.33
C VAL A 486 -18.12 7.69 26.24
N VAL A 487 -16.79 7.62 26.17
CA VAL A 487 -15.92 8.55 26.92
C VAL A 487 -15.51 9.73 26.04
N GLU A 488 -15.63 10.95 26.54
CA GLU A 488 -15.23 12.17 25.83
C GLU A 488 -14.24 12.97 26.67
N LYS A 489 -13.15 13.41 26.04
CA LYS A 489 -12.10 14.18 26.71
C LYS A 489 -12.54 15.63 26.98
N GLY A 490 -13.32 16.22 26.07
CA GLY A 490 -13.86 17.57 26.25
C GLY A 490 -14.70 17.66 27.52
N ALA A 491 -14.67 18.83 28.16
CA ALA A 491 -15.47 19.10 29.35
C ALA A 491 -16.98 18.87 29.11
N GLU A 492 -17.40 18.99 27.85
CA GLU A 492 -18.71 18.62 27.35
C GLU A 492 -18.59 18.00 25.94
N VAL A 493 -19.64 17.30 25.51
CA VAL A 493 -19.75 16.82 24.13
C VAL A 493 -19.68 18.01 23.16
N GLY A 494 -18.88 17.90 22.10
CA GLY A 494 -18.72 18.98 21.11
C GLY A 494 -17.60 19.99 21.41
N ALA A 495 -17.09 20.11 22.64
CA ALA A 495 -16.08 21.11 23.01
C ALA A 495 -14.76 21.00 22.23
N HIS A 496 -14.41 19.79 21.77
CA HIS A 496 -13.20 19.53 20.98
C HIS A 496 -13.48 19.34 19.48
N ILE A 497 -14.71 19.61 19.04
CA ILE A 497 -15.13 19.43 17.65
C ILE A 497 -14.94 20.73 16.88
N ILE A 498 -14.33 20.62 15.71
CA ILE A 498 -14.03 21.74 14.83
C ILE A 498 -14.03 21.25 13.39
N SER A 499 -14.73 21.98 12.52
CA SER A 499 -14.77 21.74 11.07
C SER A 499 -15.31 22.97 10.35
N GLY A 500 -14.86 23.25 9.12
CA GLY A 500 -15.57 24.23 8.28
C GLY A 500 -17.02 23.78 7.99
N ASN A 501 -17.18 22.48 7.71
CA ASN A 501 -18.42 21.74 7.52
C ASN A 501 -19.48 22.28 6.53
N VAL A 502 -19.29 21.91 5.26
CA VAL A 502 -20.42 21.72 4.33
C VAL A 502 -20.94 20.29 4.50
N PHE A 503 -22.00 20.14 5.27
CA PHE A 503 -22.56 18.89 5.75
C PHE A 503 -23.36 18.15 4.69
N GLU A 504 -22.98 16.90 4.46
CA GLU A 504 -23.71 15.99 3.59
C GLU A 504 -24.64 15.10 4.40
N PRO A 505 -25.97 15.27 4.29
CA PRO A 505 -26.92 14.66 5.21
C PRO A 505 -27.13 13.16 4.97
N ARG A 506 -26.52 12.56 3.94
CA ARG A 506 -26.75 11.16 3.54
C ARG A 506 -26.70 10.18 4.70
N ALA A 507 -25.64 10.20 5.49
CA ALA A 507 -25.48 9.27 6.62
C ALA A 507 -26.45 9.60 7.78
N LEU A 508 -26.78 10.87 7.99
CA LEU A 508 -27.76 11.27 9.00
C LEU A 508 -29.19 10.86 8.60
N ASN A 509 -29.54 10.96 7.31
CA ASN A 509 -30.80 10.47 6.77
C ASN A 509 -30.95 8.95 6.99
N GLU A 510 -29.86 8.19 6.93
CA GLU A 510 -29.85 6.76 7.22
C GLU A 510 -29.98 6.48 8.74
N LEU A 511 -29.34 7.28 9.60
CA LEU A 511 -29.29 7.05 11.04
C LEU A 511 -30.51 7.59 11.81
N LEU A 512 -30.95 8.80 11.50
CA LEU A 512 -32.02 9.54 12.19
C LEU A 512 -32.93 10.17 11.13
N PRO A 513 -33.76 9.40 10.40
CA PRO A 513 -34.51 9.89 9.24
C PRO A 513 -35.46 11.07 9.55
N GLN A 514 -35.87 11.24 10.80
CA GLN A 514 -36.78 12.30 11.26
C GLN A 514 -36.05 13.57 11.73
N TRP A 515 -34.72 13.68 11.56
CA TRP A 515 -33.93 14.81 12.07
C TRP A 515 -34.45 16.20 11.65
N LYS A 516 -35.12 16.30 10.49
CA LYS A 516 -35.70 17.56 9.99
C LYS A 516 -36.89 18.05 10.83
N GLU A 517 -37.57 17.14 11.51
CA GLU A 517 -38.70 17.42 12.39
C GLU A 517 -38.24 17.68 13.84
N GLU A 518 -36.97 17.36 14.16
CA GLU A 518 -36.43 17.30 15.54
C GLU A 518 -35.50 18.46 15.93
N GLU A 519 -35.80 19.70 15.51
CA GLU A 519 -35.04 20.93 15.82
C GLU A 519 -33.50 20.77 15.68
N ALA A 520 -33.04 19.92 14.75
CA ALA A 520 -31.62 19.70 14.55
C ALA A 520 -30.95 21.02 14.08
N PRO A 521 -29.71 21.32 14.50
CA PRO A 521 -29.01 22.56 14.13
C PRO A 521 -28.47 22.53 12.68
N ILE A 522 -29.34 22.24 11.72
CA ILE A 522 -29.04 22.05 10.28
C ILE A 522 -30.05 22.88 9.48
N ASN A 523 -29.87 24.20 9.51
CA ASN A 523 -30.90 25.15 9.04
C ASN A 523 -30.52 25.92 7.77
N VAL A 524 -29.23 25.91 7.37
CA VAL A 524 -28.73 26.74 6.27
C VAL A 524 -28.36 25.86 5.08
N PRO A 525 -29.26 25.67 4.09
CA PRO A 525 -28.93 24.93 2.88
C PRO A 525 -27.88 25.69 2.06
N VAL A 526 -27.01 24.98 1.36
CA VAL A 526 -26.05 25.60 0.44
C VAL A 526 -26.80 26.21 -0.74
N THR A 527 -26.55 27.50 -1.01
CA THR A 527 -27.22 28.28 -2.06
C THR A 527 -26.31 28.55 -3.27
N SER A 528 -24.99 28.55 -3.07
CA SER A 528 -24.02 28.74 -4.14
C SER A 528 -22.66 28.15 -3.82
N ASP A 529 -21.97 27.65 -4.85
CA ASP A 529 -20.61 27.14 -4.78
C ASP A 529 -19.69 27.97 -5.69
N LYS A 530 -18.65 28.56 -5.11
CA LYS A 530 -17.60 29.26 -5.84
C LYS A 530 -16.25 28.62 -5.59
N PHE A 531 -15.47 28.49 -6.65
CA PHE A 531 -14.10 27.98 -6.59
C PHE A 531 -13.14 28.96 -7.28
N LEU A 532 -12.21 29.51 -6.52
CA LEU A 532 -11.31 30.57 -6.99
C LEU A 532 -9.84 30.13 -6.93
N LEU A 533 -9.07 30.51 -7.94
CA LEU A 533 -7.61 30.53 -7.89
C LEU A 533 -7.14 31.94 -7.53
N LEU A 534 -6.47 32.09 -6.40
CA LEU A 534 -5.96 33.38 -5.93
C LEU A 534 -4.51 33.59 -6.38
N THR A 535 -4.24 34.78 -6.90
CA THR A 535 -2.91 35.38 -6.87
C THR A 535 -2.85 36.37 -5.70
N LYS A 536 -1.77 37.13 -5.57
CA LYS A 536 -1.67 38.13 -4.50
C LYS A 536 -2.77 39.20 -4.60
N ASP A 537 -3.11 39.61 -5.82
CA ASP A 537 -3.94 40.79 -6.08
C ASP A 537 -5.24 40.47 -6.84
N HIS A 538 -5.40 39.24 -7.36
CA HIS A 538 -6.51 38.85 -8.21
C HIS A 538 -7.09 37.48 -7.83
N ALA A 539 -8.38 37.29 -8.11
CA ALA A 539 -9.08 36.02 -7.98
C ALA A 539 -9.66 35.60 -9.33
N PHE A 540 -9.33 34.38 -9.77
CA PHE A 540 -9.81 33.80 -11.02
C PHE A 540 -10.80 32.69 -10.74
N SER A 541 -11.99 32.74 -11.33
CA SER A 541 -12.98 31.67 -11.17
C SER A 541 -12.55 30.42 -11.92
N LEU A 542 -12.61 29.28 -11.24
CA LEU A 542 -12.42 27.95 -11.81
C LEU A 542 -13.74 27.17 -11.80
N PRO A 543 -13.94 26.20 -12.71
CA PRO A 543 -15.02 25.24 -12.60
C PRO A 543 -14.92 24.46 -11.29
N ALA A 544 -15.97 24.49 -10.47
CA ALA A 544 -15.99 23.80 -9.18
C ALA A 544 -16.00 22.27 -9.41
N PRO A 545 -15.07 21.50 -8.79
CA PRO A 545 -15.05 20.04 -8.90
C PRO A 545 -16.03 19.34 -7.94
N PHE A 546 -16.81 20.10 -7.18
CA PHE A 546 -17.77 19.61 -6.19
C PHE A 546 -19.16 20.15 -6.50
N ASN A 547 -20.18 19.33 -6.20
CA ASN A 547 -21.58 19.72 -6.22
C ASN A 547 -22.09 19.68 -4.77
N ASN A 548 -22.45 20.84 -4.20
CA ASN A 548 -23.02 20.91 -2.86
C ASN A 548 -24.56 21.06 -2.81
N GLU A 549 -25.26 20.81 -3.90
CA GLU A 549 -26.72 20.72 -3.91
C GLU A 549 -27.21 19.69 -2.88
N GLY A 550 -28.21 20.09 -2.07
CA GLY A 550 -28.77 19.26 -0.99
C GLY A 550 -27.92 19.17 0.29
N ASN A 551 -26.79 19.88 0.36
CA ASN A 551 -25.96 19.97 1.56
C ASN A 551 -26.27 21.24 2.36
N TYR A 552 -25.70 21.32 3.57
CA TYR A 552 -25.96 22.39 4.53
C TYR A 552 -24.66 22.98 5.07
N VAL A 553 -24.63 24.28 5.36
CA VAL A 553 -23.55 24.90 6.14
C VAL A 553 -23.93 24.83 7.62
N ILE A 554 -23.10 24.20 8.46
CA ILE A 554 -23.42 23.97 9.87
C ILE A 554 -22.23 24.22 10.80
N SER A 555 -22.51 24.38 12.09
CA SER A 555 -21.52 24.12 13.14
C SER A 555 -21.52 22.62 13.47
N LEU A 556 -20.35 21.96 13.32
CA LEU A 556 -20.25 20.54 13.64
C LEU A 556 -20.30 20.31 15.14
N SER A 557 -19.75 21.23 15.94
CA SER A 557 -19.81 21.13 17.41
C SER A 557 -21.25 21.19 17.93
N GLN A 558 -22.11 22.03 17.35
CA GLN A 558 -23.55 22.05 17.69
C GLN A 558 -24.27 20.78 17.25
N LEU A 559 -24.02 20.28 16.04
CA LEU A 559 -24.61 19.00 15.59
C LEU A 559 -24.21 17.84 16.50
N VAL A 560 -22.94 17.78 16.90
CA VAL A 560 -22.44 16.72 17.79
C VAL A 560 -23.07 16.80 19.18
N ARG A 561 -23.30 18.00 19.73
CA ARG A 561 -24.07 18.16 20.98
C ARG A 561 -25.49 17.61 20.84
N TRP A 562 -26.19 17.99 19.77
CA TRP A 562 -27.53 17.49 19.50
C TRP A 562 -27.55 15.95 19.35
N MET A 563 -26.58 15.37 18.63
CA MET A 563 -26.43 13.91 18.53
C MET A 563 -26.11 13.26 19.89
N GLY A 564 -25.40 13.96 20.78
CA GLY A 564 -25.15 13.52 22.15
C GLY A 564 -26.45 13.34 22.93
N ASN A 565 -27.31 14.37 22.92
CA ASN A 565 -28.65 14.30 23.53
C ASN A 565 -29.48 13.14 22.95
N LYS A 566 -29.45 12.96 21.62
CA LYS A 566 -30.13 11.84 20.95
C LYS A 566 -29.61 10.48 21.40
N ALA A 567 -28.31 10.35 21.62
CA ALA A 567 -27.72 9.12 22.15
C ALA A 567 -28.14 8.86 23.60
N GLU A 568 -28.17 9.89 24.45
CA GLU A 568 -28.65 9.78 25.84
C GLU A 568 -30.15 9.42 25.92
N GLU A 569 -30.99 10.00 25.07
CA GLU A 569 -32.41 9.61 24.90
C GLU A 569 -32.57 8.12 24.54
N LEU A 570 -31.56 7.54 23.87
CA LEU A 570 -31.50 6.12 23.53
C LEU A 570 -30.94 5.23 24.66
N GLY A 571 -30.51 5.82 25.78
CA GLY A 571 -29.92 5.14 26.94
C GLY A 571 -28.42 4.85 26.78
N VAL A 572 -27.71 5.62 25.96
CA VAL A 572 -26.23 5.61 25.91
C VAL A 572 -25.70 6.39 27.10
N GLU A 573 -24.68 5.86 27.76
CA GLU A 573 -24.00 6.53 28.87
C GLU A 573 -22.80 7.31 28.32
N ILE A 574 -22.86 8.65 28.40
CA ILE A 574 -21.80 9.52 27.90
C ILE A 574 -21.08 10.16 29.08
N TYR A 575 -19.74 10.03 29.09
CA TYR A 575 -18.86 10.55 30.12
C TYR A 575 -17.93 11.63 29.55
N PRO A 576 -18.39 12.89 29.46
CA PRO A 576 -17.51 14.01 29.15
C PRO A 576 -16.55 14.29 30.30
N GLY A 577 -15.38 14.85 30.00
CA GLY A 577 -14.29 15.06 30.95
C GLY A 577 -13.43 13.83 31.22
N PHE A 578 -13.63 12.71 30.53
CA PHE A 578 -12.85 11.47 30.72
C PHE A 578 -12.02 11.15 29.48
N ALA A 579 -10.69 11.18 29.61
CA ALA A 579 -9.78 10.87 28.52
C ALA A 579 -9.29 9.42 28.64
N ALA A 580 -9.56 8.59 27.64
CA ALA A 580 -8.92 7.29 27.53
C ALA A 580 -7.42 7.49 27.25
N SER A 581 -6.57 6.96 28.13
CA SER A 581 -5.12 7.09 28.09
C SER A 581 -4.40 5.79 27.78
N GLU A 582 -5.00 4.63 28.09
CA GLU A 582 -4.41 3.32 27.84
C GLU A 582 -5.41 2.30 27.28
N ILE A 583 -4.89 1.29 26.59
CA ILE A 583 -5.64 0.11 26.16
C ILE A 583 -5.40 -1.01 27.15
N LEU A 584 -6.46 -1.72 27.51
CA LEU A 584 -6.42 -2.88 28.40
C LEU A 584 -6.47 -4.15 27.55
N TYR A 585 -5.59 -5.10 27.86
CA TYR A 585 -5.45 -6.38 27.15
C TYR A 585 -5.69 -7.54 28.11
N ASP A 586 -6.25 -8.65 27.60
CA ASP A 586 -6.24 -9.93 28.31
C ASP A 586 -4.92 -10.70 28.10
N ALA A 587 -4.84 -11.89 28.72
CA ALA A 587 -3.69 -12.77 28.61
C ALA A 587 -3.39 -13.26 27.17
N ASN A 588 -4.38 -13.20 26.27
CA ASN A 588 -4.25 -13.59 24.86
C ASN A 588 -3.97 -12.37 23.95
N HIS A 589 -3.60 -11.22 24.52
CA HIS A 589 -3.41 -9.96 23.78
C HIS A 589 -4.65 -9.47 23.01
N LYS A 590 -5.86 -9.85 23.45
CA LYS A 590 -7.11 -9.29 22.95
C LYS A 590 -7.44 -8.02 23.72
N VAL A 591 -7.90 -6.99 23.03
CA VAL A 591 -8.37 -5.76 23.67
C VAL A 591 -9.65 -6.05 24.45
N ILE A 592 -9.66 -5.70 25.73
CA ILE A 592 -10.82 -5.87 26.62
C ILE A 592 -11.45 -4.55 27.05
N GLY A 593 -10.77 -3.43 26.84
CA GLY A 593 -11.28 -2.11 27.19
C GLY A 593 -10.23 -1.01 27.13
N ILE A 594 -10.54 0.07 27.85
CA ILE A 594 -9.72 1.27 27.97
C ILE A 594 -9.52 1.64 29.44
N GLY A 595 -8.37 2.24 29.76
CA GLY A 595 -8.14 2.92 31.03
C GLY A 595 -8.19 4.43 30.82
N THR A 596 -8.86 5.16 31.72
CA THR A 596 -8.84 6.63 31.71
C THR A 596 -7.58 7.16 32.39
N ASN A 597 -7.23 8.42 32.11
CA ASN A 597 -6.09 9.07 32.75
C ASN A 597 -6.29 9.21 34.27
N ASP A 598 -5.19 9.17 35.02
CA ASP A 598 -5.14 9.66 36.40
C ASP A 598 -5.32 11.18 36.43
N MET A 599 -5.86 11.72 37.52
CA MET A 599 -6.00 13.16 37.78
C MET A 599 -5.27 13.53 39.08
N GLY A 600 -4.85 14.78 39.22
CA GLY A 600 -4.16 15.27 40.43
C GLY A 600 -2.70 14.82 40.49
N ILE A 601 -2.02 14.73 39.35
CA ILE A 601 -0.56 14.55 39.28
C ILE A 601 0.06 15.93 39.05
N ALA A 602 1.05 16.31 39.85
CA ALA A 602 1.78 17.58 39.73
C ALA A 602 2.78 17.53 38.57
N LYS A 603 3.29 18.68 38.13
CA LYS A 603 4.21 18.77 36.98
C LYS A 603 5.52 17.98 37.16
N ASP A 604 5.96 17.79 38.41
CA ASP A 604 7.13 16.99 38.78
C ASP A 604 6.86 15.47 38.84
N GLY A 605 5.61 15.05 38.66
CA GLY A 605 5.16 13.66 38.72
C GLY A 605 4.70 13.20 40.11
N SER A 606 4.76 14.06 41.13
CA SER A 606 4.22 13.75 42.46
C SER A 606 2.70 13.72 42.48
N LYS A 607 2.12 12.93 43.38
CA LYS A 607 0.66 12.83 43.55
C LYS A 607 0.19 13.93 44.50
N ARG A 608 -0.78 14.73 44.06
CA ARG A 608 -1.41 15.80 44.85
C ARG A 608 -2.44 15.23 45.83
N GLU A 609 -2.91 16.06 46.77
CA GLU A 609 -3.95 15.67 47.75
C GLU A 609 -5.26 15.25 47.07
N ASN A 610 -5.57 15.84 45.91
CA ASN A 610 -6.72 15.50 45.07
C ASN A 610 -6.44 14.40 44.05
N PHE A 611 -5.36 13.60 44.21
CA PHE A 611 -5.03 12.52 43.29
C PHE A 611 -6.19 11.51 43.18
N GLN A 612 -6.64 11.30 41.95
CA GLN A 612 -7.66 10.29 41.62
C GLN A 612 -7.10 9.39 40.55
N ARG A 613 -7.13 8.08 40.81
CA ARG A 613 -6.71 7.08 39.84
C ARG A 613 -7.76 6.94 38.74
N GLY A 614 -7.32 6.76 37.51
CA GLY A 614 -8.18 6.51 36.36
C GLY A 614 -9.04 5.26 36.54
N CYS A 615 -10.22 5.29 35.93
CA CYS A 615 -11.16 4.18 35.91
C CYS A 615 -10.76 3.16 34.84
N GLU A 616 -10.97 1.89 35.13
CA GLU A 616 -10.81 0.80 34.17
C GLU A 616 -12.18 0.21 33.84
N ASN A 617 -12.39 -0.03 32.54
CA ASN A 617 -13.46 -0.90 32.10
C ASN A 617 -12.85 -2.29 31.84
N ASN A 618 -12.61 -3.02 32.92
CA ASN A 618 -11.97 -4.34 32.94
C ASN A 618 -13.00 -5.43 33.19
N ASP A 619 -13.56 -6.03 32.13
CA ASP A 619 -14.08 -7.39 32.20
C ASP A 619 -14.09 -8.10 30.83
N ALA A 620 -13.81 -9.40 30.88
CA ALA A 620 -13.55 -10.27 29.74
C ALA A 620 -14.76 -10.38 28.78
N GLY A 621 -14.53 -10.13 27.48
CA GLY A 621 -15.46 -10.51 26.40
C GLY A 621 -16.03 -9.40 25.50
N ARG A 622 -15.65 -8.12 25.67
CA ARG A 622 -16.43 -6.97 25.17
C ARG A 622 -15.77 -6.23 23.98
N ILE A 623 -16.55 -5.45 23.21
CA ILE A 623 -16.09 -4.79 21.97
C ILE A 623 -15.74 -3.31 22.21
N THR A 624 -14.53 -2.91 21.80
CA THR A 624 -14.05 -1.51 21.88
C THR A 624 -14.00 -0.85 20.50
N LEU A 625 -14.69 0.29 20.34
CA LEU A 625 -14.69 1.08 19.11
C LEU A 625 -13.87 2.37 19.29
N LEU A 626 -12.76 2.50 18.56
CA LEU A 626 -11.86 3.65 18.67
C LEU A 626 -12.26 4.73 17.66
N ALA A 627 -12.74 5.87 18.16
CA ALA A 627 -13.30 6.98 17.37
C ALA A 627 -12.66 8.34 17.69
N GLU A 628 -11.38 8.37 18.08
CA GLU A 628 -10.64 9.58 18.49
C GLU A 628 -10.56 10.69 17.40
N GLY A 629 -10.92 10.38 16.17
CA GLY A 629 -10.73 11.22 15.00
C GLY A 629 -9.28 11.23 14.50
N CYS A 630 -8.96 12.24 13.69
CA CYS A 630 -7.65 12.36 13.05
C CYS A 630 -6.49 12.26 14.07
N ARG A 631 -5.54 11.37 13.76
CA ARG A 631 -4.33 11.08 14.56
C ARG A 631 -4.66 10.79 16.03
N GLY A 632 -5.52 9.81 16.26
CA GLY A 632 -5.85 9.31 17.60
C GLY A 632 -4.63 8.69 18.27
N SER A 633 -4.34 9.04 19.53
CA SER A 633 -3.13 8.58 20.22
C SER A 633 -3.18 7.08 20.49
N ILE A 634 -4.35 6.58 20.89
CA ILE A 634 -4.58 5.16 21.13
C ILE A 634 -4.73 4.42 19.80
N SER A 635 -5.45 5.01 18.85
CA SER A 635 -5.67 4.45 17.52
C SER A 635 -4.36 4.23 16.77
N GLU A 636 -3.42 5.19 16.80
CA GLU A 636 -2.10 5.01 16.17
C GLU A 636 -1.27 3.92 16.85
N LYS A 637 -1.37 3.80 18.18
CA LYS A 637 -0.73 2.69 18.92
C LYS A 637 -1.30 1.34 18.48
N ILE A 638 -2.61 1.20 18.39
CA ILE A 638 -3.28 -0.03 17.92
C ILE A 638 -2.94 -0.34 16.46
N ILE A 639 -2.91 0.67 15.58
CA ILE A 639 -2.53 0.51 14.18
C ILE A 639 -1.11 -0.08 14.07
N ARG A 640 -0.18 0.43 14.87
CA ARG A 640 1.21 -0.05 14.89
C ARG A 640 1.33 -1.44 15.52
N ASP A 641 0.80 -1.61 16.72
CA ASP A 641 1.01 -2.81 17.54
C ASP A 641 0.36 -4.04 16.88
N HIS A 642 -0.80 -3.87 16.21
CA HIS A 642 -1.47 -4.93 15.44
C HIS A 642 -1.14 -4.92 13.92
N ARG A 643 -0.20 -4.08 13.46
CA ARG A 643 0.23 -4.00 12.04
C ARG A 643 -0.94 -3.84 11.06
N LEU A 644 -1.89 -2.99 11.42
CA LEU A 644 -3.15 -2.84 10.69
C LEU A 644 -2.96 -2.22 9.30
N ARG A 645 -1.92 -1.41 9.10
CA ARG A 645 -1.59 -0.87 7.78
C ARG A 645 -1.10 -1.98 6.85
N GLU A 646 -0.23 -2.85 7.32
CA GLU A 646 0.30 -3.98 6.57
C GLU A 646 -0.81 -4.98 6.23
N LYS A 647 -1.66 -5.32 7.21
CA LYS A 647 -2.82 -6.21 6.99
C LYS A 647 -3.77 -5.65 5.93
N GLY A 648 -3.96 -4.33 5.90
CA GLY A 648 -4.78 -3.63 4.90
C GLY A 648 -4.09 -3.32 3.58
N GLN A 649 -2.78 -3.60 3.45
CA GLN A 649 -1.93 -3.14 2.34
C GLN A 649 -1.97 -1.61 2.13
N ALA A 650 -2.12 -0.87 3.22
CA ALA A 650 -2.25 0.57 3.26
C ALA A 650 -0.88 1.26 3.23
N GLN A 651 -0.83 2.43 2.61
CA GLN A 651 0.31 3.34 2.71
C GLN A 651 0.24 4.12 4.03
N HIS A 652 1.29 4.90 4.33
CA HIS A 652 1.22 5.86 5.42
C HIS A 652 0.08 6.86 5.19
N GLN A 653 -0.49 7.36 6.28
CA GLN A 653 -1.47 8.44 6.22
C GLN A 653 -0.74 9.77 5.98
N THR A 654 -1.31 10.62 5.15
CA THR A 654 -0.91 12.01 4.98
C THR A 654 -1.96 12.91 5.62
N TYR A 655 -1.56 14.11 6.03
CA TYR A 655 -2.38 15.00 6.83
C TYR A 655 -2.23 16.46 6.40
N ALA A 656 -3.21 17.26 6.75
CA ALA A 656 -3.12 18.72 6.72
C ALA A 656 -3.54 19.32 8.05
N LEU A 657 -3.07 20.53 8.33
CA LEU A 657 -3.53 21.37 9.42
C LEU A 657 -4.58 22.35 8.91
N GLY A 658 -5.80 22.24 9.44
CA GLY A 658 -6.85 23.22 9.27
C GLY A 658 -6.85 24.21 10.42
N ILE A 659 -6.87 25.51 10.10
CA ILE A 659 -7.07 26.62 11.03
C ILE A 659 -8.38 27.30 10.65
N LYS A 660 -9.22 27.60 11.64
CA LYS A 660 -10.55 28.18 11.45
C LYS A 660 -10.78 29.33 12.42
N GLU A 661 -11.46 30.37 11.93
CA GLU A 661 -12.12 31.40 12.72
C GLU A 661 -13.61 31.45 12.36
N VAL A 662 -14.47 31.71 13.34
CA VAL A 662 -15.86 32.11 13.11
C VAL A 662 -15.97 33.60 13.35
N TRP A 663 -16.49 34.32 12.36
CA TRP A 663 -16.65 35.77 12.37
C TRP A 663 -18.12 36.14 12.41
N GLU A 664 -18.49 37.15 13.20
CA GLU A 664 -19.73 37.90 12.99
C GLU A 664 -19.42 39.08 12.04
N ILE A 665 -20.23 39.24 10.99
CA ILE A 665 -20.05 40.29 9.97
C ILE A 665 -21.28 41.19 9.85
N ASP A 666 -21.12 42.31 9.14
CA ASP A 666 -22.23 43.20 8.79
C ASP A 666 -23.30 42.43 7.99
N GLU A 667 -24.55 42.57 8.40
CA GLU A 667 -25.71 41.90 7.80
C GLU A 667 -25.82 42.14 6.29
N ARG A 668 -25.45 43.33 5.80
CA ARG A 668 -25.49 43.69 4.37
C ARG A 668 -24.48 42.90 3.53
N LYS A 669 -23.44 42.35 4.16
CA LYS A 669 -22.41 41.54 3.50
C LYS A 669 -22.69 40.04 3.63
N HIS A 670 -23.66 39.65 4.45
CA HIS A 670 -23.94 38.27 4.77
C HIS A 670 -24.91 37.62 3.77
N ASN A 671 -24.51 36.48 3.19
CA ASN A 671 -25.33 35.71 2.25
C ASN A 671 -25.40 34.22 2.69
N PRO A 672 -26.34 33.85 3.59
CA PRO A 672 -26.47 32.50 4.13
C PRO A 672 -26.42 31.40 3.05
N GLY A 673 -25.65 30.34 3.32
CA GLY A 673 -25.52 29.20 2.40
C GLY A 673 -24.53 29.42 1.25
N SER A 674 -23.91 30.60 1.13
CA SER A 674 -22.83 30.83 0.18
C SER A 674 -21.56 30.10 0.61
N VAL A 675 -21.01 29.29 -0.28
CA VAL A 675 -19.80 28.49 -0.10
C VAL A 675 -18.72 28.95 -1.07
N LEU A 676 -17.55 29.32 -0.53
CA LEU A 676 -16.38 29.71 -1.29
C LEU A 676 -15.18 28.84 -0.90
N HIS A 677 -14.52 28.28 -1.91
CA HIS A 677 -13.25 27.60 -1.78
C HIS A 677 -12.18 28.31 -2.60
N THR A 678 -10.95 28.35 -2.10
CA THR A 678 -9.84 28.94 -2.85
C THR A 678 -8.57 28.07 -2.84
N LEU A 679 -7.80 28.16 -3.92
CA LEU A 679 -6.44 27.63 -4.05
C LEU A 679 -5.45 28.74 -4.41
N GLY A 680 -4.16 28.45 -4.29
CA GLY A 680 -3.08 29.37 -4.65
C GLY A 680 -2.70 30.25 -3.47
N TRP A 681 -2.66 31.56 -3.69
CA TRP A 681 -2.18 32.51 -2.68
C TRP A 681 -2.99 32.39 -1.37
N PRO A 682 -2.34 32.42 -0.19
CA PRO A 682 -0.95 32.83 0.05
C PRO A 682 0.09 31.72 -0.04
N LEU A 683 -0.33 30.48 -0.30
CA LEU A 683 0.58 29.35 -0.44
C LEU A 683 1.35 29.41 -1.76
N ASP A 684 2.58 28.87 -1.74
CA ASP A 684 3.38 28.71 -2.95
C ASP A 684 2.85 27.57 -3.83
N ARG A 685 3.40 27.42 -5.05
CA ARG A 685 2.93 26.41 -6.01
C ARG A 685 3.34 24.98 -5.65
N ARG A 686 4.14 24.78 -4.60
CA ARG A 686 4.66 23.48 -4.16
C ARG A 686 3.96 22.97 -2.90
N THR A 687 3.33 23.86 -2.15
CA THR A 687 2.61 23.56 -0.93
C THR A 687 1.15 23.28 -1.27
N TYR A 688 0.69 22.06 -0.98
CA TYR A 688 -0.73 21.74 -1.10
C TYR A 688 -1.52 22.40 0.03
N GLY A 689 -2.67 22.96 -0.32
CA GLY A 689 -3.56 23.62 0.62
C GLY A 689 -4.52 24.55 -0.08
N GLY A 690 -5.43 25.12 0.69
CA GLY A 690 -6.49 25.97 0.21
C GLY A 690 -7.32 26.54 1.33
N SER A 691 -8.16 27.52 1.02
CA SER A 691 -9.04 28.14 2.00
C SER A 691 -10.50 27.80 1.75
N PHE A 692 -11.29 27.98 2.79
CA PHE A 692 -12.73 27.88 2.74
C PHE A 692 -13.39 29.05 3.47
N LEU A 693 -14.54 29.50 2.97
CA LEU A 693 -15.34 30.56 3.54
C LEU A 693 -16.82 30.23 3.35
N TYR A 694 -17.52 29.98 4.44
CA TYR A 694 -18.94 29.57 4.41
C TYR A 694 -19.79 30.52 5.24
N HIS A 695 -20.89 31.00 4.65
CA HIS A 695 -21.86 31.82 5.35
C HIS A 695 -22.84 30.93 6.12
N MET A 696 -22.82 31.06 7.44
CA MET A 696 -23.62 30.31 8.40
C MET A 696 -24.94 31.07 8.70
N ASN A 697 -25.60 30.73 9.81
CA ASN A 697 -26.73 31.50 10.31
C ASN A 697 -26.24 32.74 11.11
N ASP A 698 -27.16 33.62 11.50
CA ASP A 698 -26.91 34.66 12.51
C ASP A 698 -25.76 35.62 12.17
N ARG A 699 -25.61 35.95 10.87
CA ARG A 699 -24.54 36.81 10.33
C ARG A 699 -23.13 36.26 10.56
N GLN A 700 -23.00 34.96 10.78
CA GLN A 700 -21.72 34.31 11.02
C GLN A 700 -21.08 33.80 9.73
N VAL A 701 -19.76 33.89 9.64
CA VAL A 701 -18.95 33.32 8.56
C VAL A 701 -17.86 32.43 9.15
N SER A 702 -17.82 31.18 8.70
CA SER A 702 -16.72 30.25 8.99
C SER A 702 -15.65 30.41 7.92
N LEU A 703 -14.48 30.91 8.31
CA LEU A 703 -13.33 31.12 7.43
C LEU A 703 -12.16 30.28 7.93
N GLY A 704 -11.47 29.59 7.02
CA GLY A 704 -10.29 28.82 7.39
C GLY A 704 -9.31 28.56 6.26
N LEU A 705 -8.10 28.15 6.64
CA LEU A 705 -7.03 27.71 5.74
C LEU A 705 -6.59 26.31 6.12
N VAL A 706 -6.41 25.47 5.11
CA VAL A 706 -5.86 24.12 5.22
C VAL A 706 -4.48 24.10 4.56
N VAL A 707 -3.48 23.61 5.29
CA VAL A 707 -2.10 23.47 4.80
C VAL A 707 -1.63 22.03 4.99
N ALA A 708 -1.23 21.38 3.91
CA ALA A 708 -0.73 20.01 3.94
C ALA A 708 0.57 19.92 4.73
N LEU A 709 0.65 18.98 5.67
CA LEU A 709 1.81 18.82 6.54
C LEU A 709 3.03 18.22 5.82
N ASN A 710 2.92 17.82 4.55
CA ASN A 710 4.09 17.49 3.73
C ASN A 710 4.81 18.73 3.14
N TYR A 711 4.48 19.96 3.56
CA TYR A 711 5.19 21.16 3.09
C TYR A 711 6.68 21.09 3.41
N LYS A 712 7.52 21.58 2.50
CA LYS A 712 8.98 21.39 2.57
C LYS A 712 9.71 22.48 3.35
N ASN A 713 9.27 23.73 3.21
CA ASN A 713 9.96 24.89 3.78
C ASN A 713 9.77 24.95 5.32
N PRO A 714 10.83 24.81 6.13
CA PRO A 714 10.72 24.82 7.60
C PRO A 714 10.36 26.19 8.19
N PHE A 715 10.44 27.27 7.41
CA PHE A 715 10.04 28.62 7.83
C PHE A 715 8.55 28.92 7.60
N LEU A 716 7.82 28.03 6.92
CA LEU A 716 6.38 28.19 6.71
C LEU A 716 5.64 28.09 8.05
N ASN A 717 4.81 29.10 8.32
CA ASN A 717 3.93 29.15 9.49
C ASN A 717 2.47 29.14 9.01
N PRO A 718 1.74 28.02 9.16
CA PRO A 718 0.34 27.92 8.72
C PRO A 718 -0.59 28.96 9.35
N TYR A 719 -0.33 29.36 10.60
CA TYR A 719 -1.10 30.41 11.26
C TYR A 719 -0.90 31.77 10.57
N GLU A 720 0.35 32.13 10.29
CA GLU A 720 0.66 33.39 9.62
C GLU A 720 0.17 33.41 8.17
N GLU A 721 0.23 32.28 7.46
CA GLU A 721 -0.40 32.17 6.13
C GLU A 721 -1.91 32.40 6.21
N PHE A 722 -2.58 31.87 7.24
CA PHE A 722 -4.00 32.12 7.46
C PHE A 722 -4.30 33.59 7.78
N GLN A 723 -3.50 34.22 8.64
CA GLN A 723 -3.62 35.66 8.92
C GLN A 723 -3.39 36.50 7.65
N ARG A 724 -2.43 36.10 6.81
CA ARG A 724 -2.13 36.74 5.53
C ARG A 724 -3.25 36.58 4.50
N LEU A 725 -3.87 35.40 4.40
CA LEU A 725 -5.01 35.13 3.51
C LEU A 725 -6.13 36.17 3.69
N LYS A 726 -6.43 36.55 4.94
CA LYS A 726 -7.50 37.48 5.28
C LYS A 726 -7.34 38.88 4.67
N HIS A 727 -6.11 39.25 4.27
CA HIS A 727 -5.82 40.52 3.59
C HIS A 727 -6.07 40.49 2.09
N HIS A 728 -6.38 39.33 1.49
CA HIS A 728 -6.63 39.22 0.06
C HIS A 728 -7.82 40.12 -0.35
N PRO A 729 -7.77 40.85 -1.48
CA PRO A 729 -8.85 41.76 -1.92
C PRO A 729 -10.23 41.11 -2.07
N ALA A 730 -10.28 39.80 -2.31
CA ALA A 730 -11.54 39.04 -2.40
C ALA A 730 -12.14 38.63 -1.04
N ILE A 731 -11.38 38.73 0.06
CA ILE A 731 -11.78 38.28 1.41
C ILE A 731 -11.89 39.47 2.37
N LYS A 732 -10.89 40.35 2.36
CA LYS A 732 -10.80 41.50 3.28
C LYS A 732 -12.09 42.33 3.39
N PRO A 733 -12.75 42.73 2.27
CA PRO A 733 -13.96 43.56 2.36
C PRO A 733 -15.11 42.90 3.11
N LEU A 734 -15.16 41.56 3.15
CA LEU A 734 -16.18 40.82 3.90
C LEU A 734 -15.95 40.94 5.42
N LEU A 735 -14.69 40.88 5.85
CA LEU A 735 -14.30 40.85 7.26
C LEU A 735 -14.18 42.24 7.88
N GLU A 736 -14.01 43.29 7.06
CA GLU A 736 -13.92 44.67 7.54
C GLU A 736 -15.16 45.07 8.35
N GLY A 737 -14.93 45.49 9.61
CA GLY A 737 -15.98 45.83 10.57
C GLY A 737 -16.59 44.63 11.30
N GLY A 738 -16.17 43.40 10.98
CA GLY A 738 -16.58 42.18 11.67
C GLY A 738 -15.78 41.91 12.95
N THR A 739 -16.26 40.94 13.73
CA THR A 739 -15.63 40.50 14.99
C THR A 739 -15.42 39.00 14.98
N VAL A 740 -14.25 38.52 15.41
CA VAL A 740 -14.00 37.08 15.58
C VAL A 740 -14.67 36.60 16.85
N LEU A 741 -15.56 35.62 16.71
CA LEU A 741 -16.25 34.96 17.82
C LEU A 741 -15.43 33.82 18.41
N GLN A 742 -14.81 33.00 17.55
CA GLN A 742 -14.09 31.81 18.00
C GLN A 742 -12.94 31.46 17.05
N TYR A 743 -11.88 30.87 17.60
CA TYR A 743 -10.69 30.43 16.86
C TYR A 743 -10.35 28.99 17.24
N GLY A 744 -9.79 28.22 16.31
CA GLY A 744 -9.29 26.89 16.61
C GLY A 744 -8.53 26.26 15.45
N ALA A 745 -7.92 25.11 15.74
CA ALA A 745 -7.16 24.37 14.74
C ALA A 745 -7.25 22.85 14.97
N ARG A 746 -7.21 22.09 13.88
CA ARG A 746 -7.28 20.62 13.91
C ARG A 746 -6.64 20.04 12.66
N THR A 747 -5.94 18.92 12.80
CA THR A 747 -5.50 18.18 11.63
C THR A 747 -6.61 17.34 11.02
N LEU A 748 -6.53 17.14 9.72
CA LEU A 748 -7.40 16.26 8.95
C LEU A 748 -6.57 15.28 8.12
N ASN A 749 -7.15 14.13 7.81
CA ASN A 749 -6.54 13.12 6.94
C ASN A 749 -6.61 13.57 5.48
N GLU A 750 -5.55 13.35 4.72
CA GLU A 750 -5.49 13.58 3.27
C GLU A 750 -5.01 12.35 2.48
N GLY A 751 -4.65 11.26 3.16
CA GLY A 751 -4.16 10.05 2.48
C GLY A 751 -5.27 9.30 1.72
N GLY A 752 -6.53 9.54 2.07
CA GLY A 752 -7.68 8.99 1.37
C GLY A 752 -7.63 7.46 1.26
N PHE A 753 -8.08 6.93 0.12
CA PHE A 753 -8.26 5.50 -0.12
C PHE A 753 -6.99 4.67 0.12
N GLN A 754 -5.83 5.16 -0.31
CA GLN A 754 -4.55 4.45 -0.24
C GLN A 754 -4.05 4.24 1.18
N SER A 755 -4.54 5.03 2.14
CA SER A 755 -4.06 5.06 3.52
C SER A 755 -5.03 4.43 4.51
N ILE A 756 -6.11 3.79 4.04
CA ILE A 756 -7.09 3.09 4.87
C ILE A 756 -6.46 1.80 5.43
N PRO A 757 -6.20 1.68 6.75
CA PRO A 757 -5.71 0.44 7.34
C PRO A 757 -6.82 -0.62 7.42
N HIS A 758 -6.46 -1.87 7.67
CA HIS A 758 -7.43 -2.89 8.09
C HIS A 758 -8.00 -2.47 9.45
N PRO A 759 -9.28 -2.10 9.57
CA PRO A 759 -9.73 -1.36 10.74
C PRO A 759 -10.10 -2.25 11.92
N VAL A 760 -10.07 -3.58 11.76
CA VAL A 760 -10.49 -4.56 12.77
C VAL A 760 -9.27 -5.14 13.50
N PHE A 761 -9.37 -5.26 14.83
CA PHE A 761 -8.38 -5.90 15.68
C PHE A 761 -9.07 -6.79 16.73
N PRO A 762 -8.35 -7.73 17.37
CA PRO A 762 -8.95 -8.58 18.39
C PRO A 762 -9.58 -7.76 19.53
N GLY A 763 -10.89 -7.85 19.67
CA GLY A 763 -11.66 -7.11 20.69
C GLY A 763 -12.20 -5.74 20.24
N GLY A 764 -12.03 -5.34 18.97
CA GLY A 764 -12.53 -4.02 18.56
C GLY A 764 -12.31 -3.62 17.10
N ALA A 765 -12.59 -2.34 16.83
CA ALA A 765 -12.36 -1.73 15.54
C ALA A 765 -12.07 -0.22 15.64
N ILE A 766 -11.40 0.33 14.61
CA ILE A 766 -11.13 1.75 14.44
C ILE A 766 -12.16 2.32 13.44
N ILE A 767 -12.75 3.47 13.77
CA ILE A 767 -13.81 4.11 12.97
C ILE A 767 -13.54 5.59 12.69
N GLY A 768 -14.24 6.14 11.71
CA GLY A 768 -14.16 7.56 11.35
C GLY A 768 -12.78 8.02 10.87
N CYS A 769 -12.43 9.26 11.18
CA CYS A 769 -11.15 9.84 10.79
C CYS A 769 -9.94 9.21 11.50
N SER A 770 -10.14 8.38 12.53
CA SER A 770 -9.06 7.56 13.11
C SER A 770 -8.57 6.51 12.11
N ALA A 771 -9.47 5.93 11.33
CA ALA A 771 -9.14 5.04 10.22
C ALA A 771 -8.88 5.80 8.89
N GLY A 772 -9.29 7.07 8.81
CA GLY A 772 -8.93 7.97 7.71
C GLY A 772 -9.93 8.01 6.55
N PHE A 773 -11.22 7.88 6.81
CA PHE A 773 -12.28 7.88 5.78
C PHE A 773 -12.64 9.26 5.21
N LEU A 774 -11.70 10.20 5.11
CA LEU A 774 -11.98 11.55 4.58
C LEU A 774 -11.93 11.57 3.06
N ASN A 775 -12.94 12.16 2.41
CA ASN A 775 -12.91 12.49 0.99
C ASN A 775 -12.22 13.85 0.78
N VAL A 776 -10.98 13.79 0.33
CA VAL A 776 -10.09 14.96 0.23
C VAL A 776 -10.58 16.01 -0.75
N PRO A 777 -10.88 15.71 -2.03
CA PRO A 777 -11.32 16.75 -2.97
C PRO A 777 -12.66 17.39 -2.59
N LYS A 778 -13.54 16.69 -1.87
CA LYS A 778 -14.77 17.28 -1.32
C LYS A 778 -14.54 18.06 -0.03
N ILE A 779 -13.41 17.83 0.66
CA ILE A 779 -13.12 18.31 2.02
C ILE A 779 -14.22 17.86 3.00
N LYS A 780 -14.70 16.62 2.84
CA LYS A 780 -15.78 16.03 3.65
C LYS A 780 -15.37 14.68 4.22
N GLY A 781 -15.44 14.56 5.54
CA GLY A 781 -15.24 13.30 6.26
C GLY A 781 -16.34 12.97 7.26
N THR A 782 -17.30 13.87 7.49
CA THR A 782 -18.32 13.69 8.52
C THR A 782 -19.30 12.57 8.15
N HIS A 783 -19.83 12.57 6.93
CA HIS A 783 -20.80 11.58 6.44
C HIS A 783 -20.20 10.17 6.36
N THR A 784 -18.98 10.05 5.85
CA THR A 784 -18.25 8.78 5.82
C THR A 784 -17.88 8.30 7.22
N ALA A 785 -17.52 9.21 8.14
CA ALA A 785 -17.26 8.87 9.53
C ALA A 785 -18.51 8.33 10.24
N MET A 786 -19.66 8.99 10.07
CA MET A 786 -20.94 8.51 10.61
C MET A 786 -21.29 7.12 10.07
N LYS A 787 -21.20 6.93 8.74
CA LYS A 787 -21.50 5.63 8.12
C LYS A 787 -20.57 4.53 8.61
N SER A 788 -19.27 4.81 8.76
CA SER A 788 -18.32 3.84 9.33
C SER A 788 -18.69 3.43 10.76
N GLY A 789 -19.18 4.36 11.58
CA GLY A 789 -19.67 4.09 12.92
C GLY A 789 -20.91 3.19 12.92
N MET A 790 -21.86 3.43 12.01
CA MET A 790 -23.05 2.58 11.85
C MET A 790 -22.69 1.15 11.48
N LEU A 791 -21.82 0.96 10.48
CA LEU A 791 -21.40 -0.36 10.04
C LEU A 791 -20.61 -1.11 11.11
N ALA A 792 -19.78 -0.41 11.88
CA ALA A 792 -19.06 -0.98 13.01
C ALA A 792 -20.02 -1.39 14.14
N ALA A 793 -21.05 -0.59 14.41
CA ALA A 793 -22.08 -0.94 15.39
C ALA A 793 -22.87 -2.18 14.96
N GLU A 794 -23.27 -2.28 13.70
CA GLU A 794 -23.95 -3.46 13.13
C GLU A 794 -23.11 -4.73 13.31
N SER A 795 -21.81 -4.61 13.05
CA SER A 795 -20.87 -5.73 13.21
C SER A 795 -20.64 -6.09 14.68
N ALA A 796 -20.50 -5.09 15.55
CA ALA A 796 -20.34 -5.29 17.00
C ALA A 796 -21.58 -5.93 17.63
N PHE A 797 -22.77 -5.51 17.21
CA PHE A 797 -24.03 -6.12 17.64
C PHE A 797 -24.10 -7.59 17.19
N GLY A 798 -23.75 -7.90 15.94
CA GLY A 798 -23.69 -9.27 15.45
C GLY A 798 -22.72 -10.15 16.25
N VAL A 799 -21.58 -9.62 16.68
CA VAL A 799 -20.62 -10.36 17.53
C VAL A 799 -21.23 -10.66 18.90
N LEU A 800 -21.87 -9.68 19.52
CA LEU A 800 -22.41 -9.80 20.88
C LEU A 800 -23.71 -10.61 20.95
N TYR A 801 -24.53 -10.57 19.90
CA TYR A 801 -25.87 -11.18 19.89
C TYR A 801 -25.94 -12.45 19.04
N GLU A 802 -25.28 -12.48 17.88
CA GLU A 802 -25.38 -13.57 16.89
C GLU A 802 -24.16 -14.50 16.89
N GLY A 803 -23.12 -14.18 17.67
CA GLY A 803 -21.84 -14.90 17.67
C GLY A 803 -21.05 -14.74 16.37
N SER A 804 -21.28 -13.65 15.62
CA SER A 804 -20.58 -13.36 14.37
C SER A 804 -19.17 -12.82 14.61
N SER A 805 -18.50 -12.32 13.55
CA SER A 805 -17.14 -11.80 13.61
C SER A 805 -17.08 -10.31 13.32
N MET A 806 -16.20 -9.59 14.03
CA MET A 806 -15.91 -8.18 13.74
C MET A 806 -15.34 -7.97 12.33
N GLU A 807 -14.80 -9.01 11.67
CA GLU A 807 -14.32 -8.92 10.29
C GLU A 807 -15.43 -8.57 9.29
N THR A 808 -16.70 -8.82 9.65
CA THR A 808 -17.87 -8.39 8.85
C THR A 808 -17.91 -6.87 8.65
N TYR A 809 -17.35 -6.08 9.58
CA TYR A 809 -17.22 -4.63 9.42
C TYR A 809 -16.38 -4.27 8.19
N TRP A 810 -15.27 -4.97 7.98
CA TRP A 810 -14.37 -4.71 6.86
C TRP A 810 -15.04 -5.02 5.52
N ASP A 811 -15.75 -6.14 5.45
CA ASP A 811 -16.47 -6.55 4.25
C ASP A 811 -17.63 -5.59 3.94
N ASN A 812 -18.40 -5.20 4.96
CA ASN A 812 -19.51 -4.27 4.80
C ASN A 812 -19.03 -2.87 4.43
N LEU A 813 -17.90 -2.43 4.97
CA LEU A 813 -17.28 -1.16 4.61
C LEU A 813 -16.92 -1.15 3.11
N LYS A 814 -16.27 -2.20 2.61
CA LYS A 814 -15.90 -2.35 1.18
C LYS A 814 -17.10 -2.38 0.23
N LYS A 815 -18.23 -2.92 0.68
CA LYS A 815 -19.50 -2.97 -0.07
C LYS A 815 -20.29 -1.66 0.00
N SER A 816 -19.96 -0.79 0.96
CA SER A 816 -20.68 0.45 1.18
C SER A 816 -20.32 1.54 0.19
N TRP A 817 -21.17 2.57 0.12
CA TRP A 817 -20.92 3.76 -0.67
C TRP A 817 -19.68 4.56 -0.21
N VAL A 818 -19.21 4.38 1.04
CA VAL A 818 -17.98 5.01 1.54
C VAL A 818 -16.79 4.54 0.71
N TRP A 819 -16.69 3.23 0.45
CA TRP A 819 -15.59 2.67 -0.32
C TRP A 819 -15.59 3.15 -1.76
N GLU A 820 -16.77 3.16 -2.40
CA GLU A 820 -16.94 3.66 -3.76
C GLU A 820 -16.56 5.15 -3.88
N GLU A 821 -17.02 5.97 -2.93
CA GLU A 821 -16.74 7.40 -2.89
C GLU A 821 -15.25 7.69 -2.75
N LEU A 822 -14.57 7.05 -1.79
CA LEU A 822 -13.14 7.22 -1.57
C LEU A 822 -12.31 6.68 -2.74
N HIS A 823 -12.72 5.55 -3.33
CA HIS A 823 -12.05 4.99 -4.50
C HIS A 823 -12.12 5.93 -5.70
N LYS A 824 -13.26 6.59 -5.96
CA LYS A 824 -13.41 7.58 -7.03
C LYS A 824 -12.51 8.81 -6.82
N ALA A 825 -12.23 9.17 -5.57
CA ALA A 825 -11.42 10.34 -5.20
C ALA A 825 -9.91 10.06 -5.03
N ARG A 826 -9.48 8.79 -5.14
CA ARG A 826 -8.15 8.34 -4.70
C ARG A 826 -6.94 9.05 -5.34
N ASN A 827 -7.06 9.53 -6.58
CA ASN A 827 -5.92 10.11 -7.31
C ASN A 827 -5.75 11.62 -7.13
N TYR A 828 -6.69 12.32 -6.48
CA TYR A 828 -6.64 13.78 -6.38
C TYR A 828 -5.46 14.25 -5.52
N ARG A 829 -5.38 13.80 -4.26
CA ARG A 829 -4.32 14.26 -3.35
C ARG A 829 -2.90 13.88 -3.81
N PRO A 830 -2.63 12.64 -4.27
CA PRO A 830 -1.31 12.29 -4.80
C PRO A 830 -0.91 13.10 -6.04
N ALA A 831 -1.87 13.54 -6.86
CA ALA A 831 -1.56 14.36 -8.03
C ALA A 831 -0.91 15.70 -7.64
N PHE A 832 -1.21 16.23 -6.47
CA PHE A 832 -0.60 17.48 -5.98
C PHE A 832 0.82 17.31 -5.42
N GLU A 833 1.35 16.08 -5.30
CA GLU A 833 2.78 15.85 -5.02
C GLU A 833 3.68 16.43 -6.13
N TYR A 834 3.14 16.56 -7.35
CA TYR A 834 3.82 17.18 -8.50
C TYR A 834 3.68 18.71 -8.54
N GLY A 835 3.04 19.31 -7.53
CA GLY A 835 2.77 20.74 -7.43
C GLY A 835 1.40 21.15 -7.95
N LEU A 836 1.05 22.43 -7.76
CA LEU A 836 -0.29 22.96 -7.99
C LEU A 836 -0.80 22.76 -9.42
N ILE A 837 0.00 23.10 -10.44
CA ILE A 837 -0.46 23.05 -11.84
C ILE A 837 -0.60 21.62 -12.36
N PRO A 838 0.40 20.73 -12.22
CA PRO A 838 0.23 19.33 -12.59
C PRO A 838 -0.90 18.66 -11.79
N GLY A 839 -1.01 18.96 -10.50
CA GLY A 839 -2.08 18.44 -9.65
C GLY A 839 -3.48 18.84 -10.12
N LEU A 840 -3.67 20.11 -10.51
CA LEU A 840 -4.92 20.59 -11.10
C LEU A 840 -5.23 19.90 -12.44
N ALA A 841 -4.24 19.76 -13.32
CA ALA A 841 -4.43 19.12 -14.62
C ALA A 841 -4.83 17.65 -14.48
N LEU A 842 -4.11 16.88 -13.64
CA LEU A 842 -4.41 15.47 -13.37
C LEU A 842 -5.76 15.31 -12.66
N SER A 843 -6.09 16.17 -11.71
CA SER A 843 -7.40 16.17 -11.04
C SER A 843 -8.53 16.46 -12.03
N ALA A 844 -8.33 17.39 -12.97
CA ALA A 844 -9.30 17.67 -14.02
C ALA A 844 -9.50 16.47 -14.96
N VAL A 845 -8.43 15.78 -15.35
CA VAL A 845 -8.53 14.54 -16.13
C VAL A 845 -9.30 13.46 -15.37
N GLU A 846 -8.98 13.26 -14.08
CA GLU A 846 -9.67 12.27 -13.24
C GLU A 846 -11.16 12.61 -13.08
N HIS A 847 -11.51 13.89 -12.92
CA HIS A 847 -12.88 14.36 -12.74
C HIS A 847 -13.70 14.29 -14.03
N TYR A 848 -13.26 15.02 -15.07
CA TYR A 848 -14.07 15.31 -16.25
C TYR A 848 -13.99 14.21 -17.31
N ILE A 849 -12.86 13.50 -17.40
CA ILE A 849 -12.62 12.48 -18.44
C ILE A 849 -12.82 11.08 -17.86
N LEU A 850 -12.05 10.71 -16.84
CA LEU A 850 -12.03 9.34 -16.31
C LEU A 850 -13.16 9.06 -15.31
N LYS A 851 -13.75 10.12 -14.72
CA LYS A 851 -14.84 10.03 -13.73
C LYS A 851 -14.53 9.06 -12.58
N GLY A 852 -13.29 9.07 -12.08
CA GLY A 852 -12.82 8.18 -11.02
C GLY A 852 -12.52 6.73 -11.45
N ARG A 853 -12.64 6.41 -12.75
CA ARG A 853 -12.43 5.07 -13.32
C ARG A 853 -11.02 4.88 -13.88
N SER A 854 -10.04 5.68 -13.42
CA SER A 854 -8.65 5.47 -13.78
C SER A 854 -8.24 4.01 -13.51
N PRO A 855 -7.46 3.35 -14.38
CA PRO A 855 -6.98 1.99 -14.14
C PRO A 855 -5.80 1.94 -13.15
N LEU A 856 -5.29 3.12 -12.75
CA LEU A 856 -4.16 3.26 -11.83
C LEU A 856 -4.59 3.97 -10.55
N THR A 857 -3.86 3.66 -9.48
CA THR A 857 -3.94 4.37 -8.20
C THR A 857 -2.57 4.97 -7.92
N LEU A 858 -2.49 6.30 -7.91
CA LEU A 858 -1.27 7.03 -7.59
C LEU A 858 -0.85 6.77 -6.14
N LYS A 859 0.45 6.77 -5.87
CA LYS A 859 1.01 6.58 -4.52
C LYS A 859 1.33 7.92 -3.87
N HIS A 860 1.32 7.95 -2.54
CA HIS A 860 1.81 9.09 -1.78
C HIS A 860 3.33 9.17 -1.85
N GLY A 861 3.85 10.38 -1.63
CA GLY A 861 5.28 10.66 -1.56
C GLY A 861 5.90 10.17 -0.25
N LYS A 862 6.72 11.04 0.37
CA LYS A 862 7.27 10.77 1.71
C LYS A 862 6.20 11.06 2.78
N PRO A 863 6.26 10.39 3.94
CA PRO A 863 5.48 10.79 5.11
C PRO A 863 5.70 12.26 5.47
N ASP A 864 4.68 12.93 6.02
CA ASP A 864 4.69 14.37 6.28
C ASP A 864 5.89 14.87 7.11
N HIS A 865 6.34 14.08 8.09
CA HIS A 865 7.50 14.41 8.92
C HIS A 865 8.82 14.37 8.13
N GLU A 866 8.98 13.43 7.19
CA GLU A 866 10.20 13.29 6.38
C GLU A 866 10.26 14.28 5.21
N ALA A 867 9.17 15.01 4.95
CA ALA A 867 9.07 15.95 3.85
C ALA A 867 9.75 17.30 4.12
N THR A 868 10.07 17.61 5.38
CA THR A 868 10.72 18.88 5.76
C THR A 868 12.18 18.90 5.31
N ASP A 869 12.54 19.91 4.52
CA ASP A 869 13.91 20.12 4.05
C ASP A 869 14.76 20.82 5.12
N ASP A 870 16.08 20.75 4.95
CA ASP A 870 17.04 21.51 5.77
C ASP A 870 16.82 23.03 5.62
N ALA A 871 16.90 23.77 6.73
CA ALA A 871 16.69 25.21 6.75
C ALA A 871 17.68 25.97 5.85
N SER A 872 18.88 25.42 5.65
CA SER A 872 19.89 25.98 4.74
C SER A 872 19.45 26.03 3.26
N LEU A 873 18.42 25.26 2.88
CA LEU A 873 17.88 25.22 1.50
C LEU A 873 16.77 26.24 1.26
N HIS A 874 16.29 26.94 2.29
CA HIS A 874 15.13 27.82 2.22
C HIS A 874 15.43 29.19 2.80
N ALA A 875 14.80 30.23 2.24
CA ALA A 875 14.82 31.56 2.83
C ALA A 875 13.70 31.70 3.87
N PRO A 876 13.93 32.40 5.00
CA PRO A 876 12.87 32.77 5.92
C PRO A 876 11.75 33.56 5.24
N ILE A 877 10.50 33.27 5.58
CA ILE A 877 9.33 33.95 5.01
C ILE A 877 9.03 35.19 5.86
N PRO A 878 9.02 36.40 5.28
CA PRO A 878 8.67 37.61 6.01
C PRO A 878 7.15 37.71 6.15
N TYR A 879 6.65 37.49 7.37
CA TYR A 879 5.26 37.72 7.72
C TYR A 879 5.06 39.14 8.26
N SER A 880 4.02 39.83 7.80
CA SER A 880 3.65 41.15 8.28
C SER A 880 3.08 41.07 9.69
N LYS A 881 3.33 42.09 10.52
CA LYS A 881 2.69 42.18 11.83
C LYS A 881 1.16 42.22 11.68
N PRO A 882 0.40 41.59 12.58
CA PRO A 882 -1.05 41.65 12.57
C PRO A 882 -1.54 43.09 12.74
N ASP A 883 -2.65 43.45 12.09
CA ASP A 883 -3.21 44.80 12.16
C ASP A 883 -4.20 44.99 13.32
N GLY A 884 -4.57 43.91 14.01
CA GLY A 884 -5.55 43.91 15.10
C GLY A 884 -7.00 44.08 14.63
N VAL A 885 -7.24 44.13 13.32
CA VAL A 885 -8.57 44.35 12.72
C VAL A 885 -9.00 43.11 11.94
N VAL A 886 -8.25 42.72 10.91
CA VAL A 886 -8.51 41.50 10.14
C VAL A 886 -7.49 40.40 10.44
N SER A 887 -6.28 40.75 10.89
CA SER A 887 -5.27 39.80 11.35
C SER A 887 -4.88 40.02 12.82
N PHE A 888 -4.58 38.93 13.53
CA PHE A 888 -4.34 38.92 14.97
C PHE A 888 -3.08 38.11 15.33
N ASP A 889 -2.46 38.44 16.46
CA ASP A 889 -1.39 37.63 17.06
C ASP A 889 -1.94 36.33 17.68
N VAL A 890 -1.06 35.34 17.84
CA VAL A 890 -1.45 34.00 18.35
C VAL A 890 -2.10 34.07 19.75
N PRO A 891 -1.57 34.79 20.76
CA PRO A 891 -2.24 34.93 22.06
C PRO A 891 -3.68 35.45 21.98
N THR A 892 -3.95 36.49 21.18
CA THR A 892 -5.31 37.01 20.97
C THR A 892 -6.24 35.95 20.40
N SER A 893 -5.78 35.17 19.42
CA SER A 893 -6.56 34.06 18.85
C SER A 893 -6.74 32.92 19.83
N LEU A 894 -5.70 32.58 20.61
CA LEU A 894 -5.74 31.51 21.60
C LEU A 894 -6.79 31.77 22.67
N TYR A 895 -6.93 33.01 23.15
CA TYR A 895 -7.99 33.40 24.08
C TYR A 895 -9.39 33.05 23.53
N ARG A 896 -9.61 33.29 22.22
CA ARG A 896 -10.88 32.98 21.53
C ARG A 896 -11.14 31.49 21.32
N SER A 897 -10.15 30.62 21.54
CA SER A 897 -10.36 29.16 21.52
C SER A 897 -10.95 28.62 22.82
N ASN A 898 -10.93 29.43 23.89
CA ASN A 898 -11.30 29.04 25.24
C ASN A 898 -10.54 27.78 25.72
N THR A 899 -9.31 27.58 25.23
CA THR A 899 -8.49 26.43 25.63
C THR A 899 -7.91 26.66 27.01
N ASN A 900 -8.02 25.65 27.88
CA ASN A 900 -7.42 25.69 29.21
C ASN A 900 -7.01 24.31 29.69
N HIS A 901 -6.01 24.25 30.57
CA HIS A 901 -5.55 23.03 31.23
C HIS A 901 -5.14 23.37 32.67
N GLU A 902 -5.18 22.40 33.57
CA GLU A 902 -4.49 22.53 34.86
C GLU A 902 -3.00 22.84 34.61
N HIS A 903 -2.49 23.91 35.21
CA HIS A 903 -1.12 24.40 35.00
C HIS A 903 -0.09 23.51 35.69
N ASP A 904 -0.46 22.94 36.84
CA ASP A 904 0.38 22.03 37.60
C ASP A 904 0.09 20.57 37.24
N GLN A 905 0.16 20.24 35.95
CA GLN A 905 0.11 18.87 35.46
C GLN A 905 1.33 18.55 34.57
N PRO A 906 1.76 17.29 34.46
CA PRO A 906 2.80 16.90 33.51
C PRO A 906 2.42 17.28 32.08
N ALA A 907 3.41 17.75 31.31
CA ALA A 907 3.18 18.06 29.91
C ALA A 907 2.75 16.79 29.14
N HIS A 908 1.58 16.86 28.51
CA HIS A 908 1.05 15.78 27.65
C HIS A 908 1.72 15.75 26.26
N LEU A 909 2.67 16.65 26.03
CA LEU A 909 3.52 16.71 24.85
C LEU A 909 4.90 16.22 25.26
N ARG A 910 5.11 14.92 25.16
CA ARG A 910 6.33 14.26 25.65
C ARG A 910 7.38 14.24 24.55
N LEU A 911 8.63 14.46 24.93
CA LEU A 911 9.77 14.27 24.04
C LEU A 911 10.38 12.90 24.34
N ARG A 912 10.56 12.07 23.30
CA ARG A 912 11.25 10.77 23.41
C ARG A 912 12.72 10.97 23.78
N ASP A 913 13.33 11.99 23.21
CA ASP A 913 14.67 12.49 23.54
C ASP A 913 14.61 14.01 23.76
N GLN A 914 14.98 14.43 24.96
CA GLN A 914 14.97 15.84 25.39
C GLN A 914 16.02 16.69 24.66
N LYS A 915 17.02 16.09 24.00
CA LYS A 915 18.13 16.81 23.35
C LYS A 915 17.89 17.10 21.87
N ILE A 916 16.93 16.42 21.23
CA ILE A 916 16.65 16.59 19.80
C ILE A 916 16.25 18.02 19.42
N PRO A 917 15.43 18.75 20.19
CA PRO A 917 15.06 20.12 19.85
C PRO A 917 16.26 21.05 19.66
N GLU A 918 17.26 20.95 20.54
CA GLU A 918 18.45 21.80 20.54
C GLU A 918 19.56 21.26 19.62
N LEU A 919 19.74 19.95 19.53
CA LEU A 919 20.82 19.34 18.73
C LEU A 919 20.46 19.16 17.25
N VAL A 920 19.18 19.08 16.92
CA VAL A 920 18.72 18.73 15.56
C VAL A 920 17.67 19.72 15.06
N ASN A 921 16.55 19.89 15.75
CA ASN A 921 15.43 20.64 15.18
C ASN A 921 15.76 22.12 14.99
N LEU A 922 16.36 22.76 15.99
CA LEU A 922 16.77 24.16 15.90
C LEU A 922 17.92 24.36 14.89
N PRO A 923 19.05 23.63 14.96
CA PRO A 923 20.18 23.93 14.07
C PRO A 923 19.94 23.52 12.62
N LYS A 924 19.24 22.40 12.38
CA LYS A 924 19.04 21.84 11.04
C LYS A 924 17.75 22.31 10.37
N TYR A 925 16.67 22.45 11.14
CA TYR A 925 15.35 22.78 10.60
C TYR A 925 14.84 24.13 11.10
N ALA A 926 15.68 24.94 11.76
CA ALA A 926 15.30 26.24 12.33
C ALA A 926 14.10 26.18 13.32
N GLY A 927 13.92 25.06 14.01
CA GLY A 927 12.91 24.87 15.07
C GLY A 927 11.47 24.94 14.55
N PRO A 928 11.05 24.06 13.61
CA PRO A 928 9.74 24.13 12.97
C PRO A 928 8.56 23.99 13.95
N GLU A 929 8.77 23.39 15.12
CA GLU A 929 7.80 23.27 16.21
C GLU A 929 7.24 24.61 16.69
N SER A 930 8.04 25.67 16.61
CA SER A 930 7.61 27.03 16.93
C SER A 930 6.69 27.66 15.86
N ARG A 931 6.56 27.04 14.67
CA ARG A 931 5.83 27.60 13.52
C ARG A 931 4.64 26.76 13.09
N TYR A 932 4.77 25.44 13.03
CA TYR A 932 3.62 24.59 12.68
C TYR A 932 2.57 24.56 13.79
N CYS A 933 2.95 24.93 15.02
CA CYS A 933 2.04 24.93 16.16
C CYS A 933 1.15 26.19 16.09
N PRO A 934 -0.17 26.05 15.90
CA PRO A 934 -1.09 27.18 15.77
C PRO A 934 -1.45 27.83 17.12
N ALA A 935 -0.74 27.46 18.19
CA ALA A 935 -1.06 27.83 19.56
C ALA A 935 0.15 28.24 20.40
N ARG A 936 1.33 28.38 19.76
CA ARG A 936 2.57 28.80 20.44
C ARG A 936 2.86 27.97 21.69
N VAL A 937 2.73 26.64 21.56
CA VAL A 937 3.06 25.69 22.64
C VAL A 937 4.56 25.50 22.75
N TYR A 938 5.28 25.62 21.64
CA TYR A 938 6.72 25.40 21.56
C TYR A 938 7.41 26.73 21.32
N GLU A 939 8.30 27.12 22.22
CA GLU A 939 9.05 28.37 22.12
C GLU A 939 10.51 28.11 22.46
N TYR A 940 11.43 28.70 21.69
CA TYR A 940 12.85 28.69 22.06
C TYR A 940 13.13 29.94 22.87
N VAL A 941 13.62 29.75 24.10
CA VAL A 941 13.98 30.82 25.03
C VAL A 941 15.46 30.68 25.40
N PRO A 942 16.21 31.80 25.54
CA PRO A 942 17.58 31.73 26.02
C PRO A 942 17.61 31.24 27.48
N ASP A 943 18.50 30.30 27.77
CA ASP A 943 18.81 29.89 29.14
C ASP A 943 19.79 30.86 29.82
N GLU A 944 20.22 30.54 31.05
CA GLU A 944 21.15 31.37 31.82
C GLU A 944 22.51 31.58 31.11
N GLU A 945 22.89 30.67 30.20
CA GLU A 945 24.12 30.74 29.40
C GLU A 945 23.88 31.39 28.02
N GLY A 946 22.66 31.84 27.73
CA GLY A 946 22.25 32.45 26.46
C GLY A 946 21.96 31.44 25.34
N GLN A 947 22.00 30.14 25.61
CA GLN A 947 21.68 29.09 24.65
C GLN A 947 20.16 28.94 24.50
N GLN A 948 19.69 28.81 23.27
CA GLN A 948 18.26 28.63 23.01
C GLN A 948 17.80 27.22 23.44
N LYS A 949 16.90 27.14 24.42
CA LYS A 949 16.26 25.91 24.89
C LYS A 949 14.78 25.88 24.57
N LEU A 950 14.26 24.70 24.28
CA LEU A 950 12.83 24.53 24.03
C LEU A 950 12.02 24.59 25.34
N GLN A 951 11.11 25.56 25.41
CA GLN A 951 10.06 25.65 26.42
C GLN A 951 8.73 25.12 25.87
N ILE A 952 8.09 24.22 26.61
CA ILE A 952 6.77 23.63 26.28
C ILE A 952 5.68 24.24 27.17
N ASN A 953 4.86 25.11 26.59
CA ASN A 953 3.68 25.74 27.17
C ASN A 953 2.44 24.88 26.94
N ALA A 954 2.41 23.69 27.54
CA ALA A 954 1.40 22.66 27.29
C ALA A 954 -0.05 23.12 27.53
N GLN A 955 -0.26 24.11 28.40
CA GLN A 955 -1.57 24.70 28.69
C GLN A 955 -2.24 25.37 27.48
N ASN A 956 -1.45 25.78 26.48
CA ASN A 956 -1.96 26.41 25.26
C ASN A 956 -2.46 25.38 24.23
N CYS A 957 -2.30 24.08 24.45
CA CYS A 957 -2.49 23.08 23.41
C CYS A 957 -3.94 22.97 22.92
N LEU A 958 -4.18 23.26 21.63
CA LEU A 958 -5.49 23.08 20.99
C LEU A 958 -5.84 21.63 20.65
N HIS A 959 -4.97 20.69 21.03
CA HIS A 959 -5.07 19.26 20.70
C HIS A 959 -5.15 19.00 19.19
N CYS A 960 -4.59 19.88 18.35
CA CYS A 960 -4.70 19.76 16.90
C CYS A 960 -3.97 18.54 16.32
N LYS A 961 -2.97 17.99 17.04
CA LYS A 961 -2.08 16.87 16.66
C LYS A 961 -1.02 17.17 15.59
N ALA A 962 -0.87 18.42 15.15
CA ALA A 962 0.11 18.78 14.12
C ALA A 962 1.55 18.44 14.52
N CYS A 963 1.92 18.66 15.79
CA CYS A 963 3.27 18.40 16.30
C CYS A 963 3.69 16.93 16.21
N ASP A 964 2.77 16.03 16.57
CA ASP A 964 2.97 14.58 16.49
C ASP A 964 3.10 14.08 15.04
N ILE A 965 2.59 14.84 14.07
CA ILE A 965 2.65 14.50 12.64
C ILE A 965 3.85 15.14 11.95
N LYS A 966 4.15 16.41 12.24
CA LYS A 966 5.07 17.24 11.45
C LYS A 966 6.49 17.30 12.00
N ASP A 967 6.72 16.92 13.26
CA ASP A 967 8.07 16.87 13.82
C ASP A 967 9.00 15.99 12.96
N PRO A 968 10.06 16.54 12.33
CA PRO A 968 10.91 15.82 11.38
C PRO A 968 11.57 14.57 11.94
N LYS A 969 11.71 14.47 13.26
CA LYS A 969 12.30 13.31 13.94
C LYS A 969 11.28 12.41 14.62
N GLN A 970 9.98 12.74 14.55
CA GLN A 970 8.93 12.05 15.30
C GLN A 970 9.34 11.88 16.79
N ASN A 971 9.93 12.92 17.37
CA ASN A 971 10.40 12.97 18.75
C ASN A 971 9.26 13.37 19.70
N ILE A 972 8.36 14.24 19.25
CA ILE A 972 7.16 14.64 19.99
C ILE A 972 6.14 13.50 19.94
N GLU A 973 5.66 13.10 21.12
CA GLU A 973 4.57 12.18 21.31
C GLU A 973 3.42 12.87 22.04
N TRP A 974 2.28 12.98 21.35
CA TRP A 974 1.07 13.54 21.95
C TRP A 974 0.35 12.47 22.77
N THR A 975 0.23 12.68 24.08
CA THR A 975 -0.65 11.91 24.97
C THR A 975 -1.84 12.75 25.39
N VAL A 976 -2.84 12.12 26.00
CA VAL A 976 -3.97 12.87 26.59
C VAL A 976 -3.50 13.61 27.85
N PRO A 977 -3.89 14.89 28.04
CA PRO A 977 -3.80 15.56 29.34
C PRO A 977 -4.88 15.03 30.29
N GLU A 978 -4.97 15.63 31.49
CA GLU A 978 -6.14 15.46 32.34
C GLU A 978 -7.43 15.76 31.57
N GLY A 979 -8.44 14.88 31.73
CA GLY A 979 -9.73 15.02 31.09
C GLY A 979 -10.43 16.33 31.48
N GLY A 980 -11.19 16.91 30.56
CA GLY A 980 -11.76 18.26 30.67
C GLY A 980 -10.84 19.37 30.19
N GLY A 981 -9.51 19.16 30.15
CA GLY A 981 -8.57 20.11 29.55
C GLY A 981 -8.62 20.12 28.02
N GLY A 982 -8.27 21.26 27.42
CA GLY A 982 -8.26 21.49 25.97
C GLY A 982 -9.18 22.64 25.53
N PRO A 983 -9.48 22.73 24.22
CA PRO A 983 -10.38 23.74 23.67
C PRO A 983 -11.80 23.72 24.23
N GLY A 984 -12.44 24.88 24.27
CA GLY A 984 -13.85 25.05 24.63
C GLY A 984 -14.68 25.54 23.43
N TYR A 985 -14.67 24.80 22.32
CA TYR A 985 -15.36 25.20 21.09
C TYR A 985 -16.88 25.10 21.23
N SER A 986 -17.62 26.12 20.79
CA SER A 986 -19.08 26.22 20.89
C SER A 986 -19.78 26.30 19.53
N VAL A 987 -19.16 26.98 18.55
CA VAL A 987 -19.70 27.23 17.21
C VAL A 987 -18.79 26.69 16.09
N MET A 988 -17.75 25.92 16.43
CA MET A 988 -16.76 25.41 15.48
C MET A 988 -17.20 24.21 14.67
#